data_AF-A0A1F7JIA6-F1
#
_entry.id   AF-A0A1F7JIA6-F1
#
_cell.length_a   1.000
_cell.length_b   1.000
_cell.length_c   1.000
_cell.angle_alpha   90.00
_cell.angle_beta   90.00
_cell.angle_gamma   90.00
#
_symmetry.space_group_name_H-M   'P 1'
#
loop_
_entity.id
_entity.type
_entity.pdbx_description
1 polymer ?
#
loop_
_entity_poly.entity_id
_entity_poly.type
_entity_poly.pdbx_seq_one_letter_code
_entity_poly.pdbx_strand_id
1 'polypeptide(L)'
;MTEYRRYIEKDPALERRFQPVIVPEPSEEQAVKMLKALKNKYEAFHRVKIPDETIEAAVKLSKRYIGDRFLPDKGVDLIDEAASAVRLPLISLPEEIRSIEERVSQYKQEIQEAEKSGNRVKANILKNKLEEVDTQLKEKQESFNVRKSQTTSSVSIQSIKDIVSRWTGIPVSKITESELEKLKKLEDIMHQRLINQEIAVSSVSQAVRRGRAGLKSTQRPIGSFVFLGPTGVGKTELAKTLAEILFGQEEAMIRFDMTEYMERHEVAKLLGAPPGYVGYEEGGKLTEAVRRKPYSVVLFDEVEKAHPDIFNILLQILDDGRLTDNKGHTISFKNSVVICTSNIGTSLIQDEIMKSGKMDIQEPTILSTYTFSPRGREIMTIMGKIFQRESKDVGEWQASMLLDYFSGQKLESQDEKEDDAQFPIQGFDTHAISAKGVEFISSKDSVFYRTSTTSKIWKLTNLIDYFKDNVVINALPDAPEQQLPTSRLKTHALSLDEYEYVTSKDRYWRRKEGTTDWETGMLKDYFNGHTVQSPADVKSAQPVKEEQKNVAKDEKAAKKTNQPEVGLPINYWDVHSFSPDGKELIIVGDRLWIRQSSEKSWKTLMLKDYFGQNFPLEKELDEKKKIENELDKNQYLRTKIKVMNELRKFFRPELINRFDEVIIFEPLKYEHMLKIVELQLKALKKLLEDQNIGFSWTPAAAKEIVRAGFDPLYGARPLKRTIQKLIENPLSSLIIEQKVKDSDTVIVDFDGDNFIFNIEKVELVDVSKLNVDQTKPIRYFCEKCGNKFETLKLKNSTVICSKCASNQVQQVAAEKEEKMEEPTSKGVTDKPLEQNPQVDLKIADAAKTGQEKKDQKEQPDKTQNGFLKKDTAGFSRNTQSPVTA
;
A
#
# COMPACT_ATOMS: atom_id res chain seq x y z
N MET A 1 9.92 -27.23 -45.75
CA MET A 1 9.14 -28.47 -45.99
C MET A 1 7.64 -28.21 -46.07
N THR A 2 7.07 -27.33 -45.25
CA THR A 2 5.64 -26.98 -45.27
C THR A 2 5.16 -26.45 -46.62
N GLU A 3 5.92 -25.55 -47.25
CA GLU A 3 5.61 -25.01 -48.57
C GLU A 3 5.77 -26.06 -49.69
N TYR A 4 6.84 -26.85 -49.66
CA TYR A 4 7.05 -27.95 -50.61
C TYR A 4 5.88 -28.94 -50.60
N ARG A 5 5.46 -29.38 -49.39
CA ARG A 5 4.27 -30.22 -49.18
C ARG A 5 2.98 -29.60 -49.70
N ARG A 6 2.84 -28.29 -49.54
CA ARG A 6 1.60 -27.57 -49.89
C ARG A 6 1.47 -27.37 -51.40
N TYR A 7 2.56 -27.09 -52.10
CA TYR A 7 2.53 -26.61 -53.49
C TYR A 7 3.16 -27.55 -54.52
N ILE A 8 4.19 -28.32 -54.15
CA ILE A 8 4.94 -29.16 -55.11
C ILE A 8 4.59 -30.63 -54.96
N GLU A 9 4.53 -31.15 -53.72
CA GLU A 9 4.22 -32.57 -53.45
C GLU A 9 2.79 -32.95 -53.84
N LYS A 10 1.87 -31.98 -53.90
CA LYS A 10 0.49 -32.21 -54.36
C LYS A 10 0.36 -32.38 -55.87
N ASP A 11 1.34 -31.94 -56.66
CA ASP A 11 1.32 -32.03 -58.11
C ASP A 11 2.35 -33.09 -58.58
N PRO A 12 1.88 -34.28 -59.00
CA PRO A 12 2.74 -35.36 -59.48
C PRO A 12 3.58 -34.98 -60.70
N ALA A 13 3.19 -33.96 -61.48
CA ALA A 13 3.97 -33.49 -62.63
C ALA A 13 5.17 -32.63 -62.18
N LEU A 14 5.00 -31.84 -61.11
CA LEU A 14 6.08 -31.03 -60.52
C LEU A 14 7.03 -31.92 -59.70
N GLU A 15 6.50 -32.83 -58.87
CA GLU A 15 7.31 -33.74 -58.06
C GLU A 15 8.29 -34.57 -58.91
N ARG A 16 7.86 -35.03 -60.10
CA ARG A 16 8.72 -35.76 -61.03
C ARG A 16 9.81 -34.93 -61.69
N ARG A 17 9.68 -33.60 -61.70
CA ARG A 17 10.64 -32.67 -62.35
C ARG A 17 11.58 -32.01 -61.34
N PHE A 18 11.23 -31.98 -60.06
CA PHE A 18 12.02 -31.33 -59.02
C PHE A 18 12.57 -32.37 -58.03
N GLN A 19 13.88 -32.39 -57.88
CA GLN A 19 14.54 -33.13 -56.81
C GLN A 19 14.64 -32.22 -55.57
N PRO A 20 14.04 -32.58 -54.41
CA PRO A 20 14.19 -31.78 -53.21
C PRO A 20 15.62 -31.85 -52.69
N VAL A 21 16.27 -30.69 -52.55
CA VAL A 21 17.57 -30.53 -51.89
C VAL A 21 17.33 -29.90 -50.52
N ILE A 22 17.65 -30.63 -49.45
CA ILE A 22 17.47 -30.14 -48.08
C ILE A 22 18.66 -29.26 -47.72
N VAL A 23 18.39 -27.98 -47.48
CA VAL A 23 19.37 -27.04 -46.97
C VAL A 23 19.17 -26.93 -45.44
N PRO A 24 20.10 -27.47 -44.62
CA PRO A 24 19.99 -27.38 -43.17
C PRO A 24 20.30 -25.96 -42.67
N GLU A 25 19.80 -25.61 -41.49
CA GLU A 25 20.22 -24.41 -40.78
C GLU A 25 21.75 -24.45 -40.53
N PRO A 26 22.49 -23.36 -40.76
CA PRO A 26 23.92 -23.33 -40.49
C PRO A 26 24.23 -23.54 -39.01
N SER A 27 25.33 -24.24 -38.73
CA SER A 27 25.90 -24.31 -37.39
C SER A 27 26.38 -22.94 -36.90
N GLU A 28 26.58 -22.79 -35.58
CA GLU A 28 27.09 -21.52 -34.99
C GLU A 28 28.39 -21.06 -35.64
N GLU A 29 29.32 -21.99 -35.88
CA GLU A 29 30.61 -21.69 -36.53
C GLU A 29 30.45 -21.25 -37.98
N GLN A 30 29.53 -21.88 -38.73
CA GLN A 30 29.23 -21.49 -40.11
C GLN A 30 28.56 -20.12 -40.16
N ALA A 31 27.61 -19.85 -39.26
CA ALA A 31 26.94 -18.55 -39.16
C ALA A 31 27.95 -17.44 -38.81
N VAL A 32 28.88 -17.67 -37.88
CA VAL A 32 29.96 -16.71 -37.57
C VAL A 32 30.79 -16.40 -38.81
N LYS A 33 31.18 -17.42 -39.59
CA LYS A 33 31.92 -17.22 -40.86
C LYS A 33 31.12 -16.41 -41.89
N MET A 34 29.82 -16.69 -42.02
CA MET A 34 28.92 -15.94 -42.90
C MET A 34 28.82 -14.46 -42.49
N LEU A 35 28.63 -14.17 -41.20
CA LEU A 35 28.58 -12.79 -40.70
C LEU A 35 29.94 -12.08 -40.84
N LYS A 36 31.06 -12.77 -40.63
CA LYS A 36 32.40 -12.22 -40.88
C LYS A 36 32.61 -11.86 -42.36
N ALA A 37 32.05 -12.63 -43.29
CA ALA A 37 32.09 -12.28 -44.72
C ALA A 37 31.27 -11.02 -45.04
N LEU A 38 30.15 -10.81 -44.33
CA LEU A 38 29.28 -9.64 -44.50
C LEU A 38 29.75 -8.40 -43.73
N LYS A 39 30.66 -8.55 -42.76
CA LYS A 39 31.18 -7.49 -41.87
C LYS A 39 31.55 -6.21 -42.63
N ASN A 40 32.41 -6.32 -43.64
CA ASN A 40 32.91 -5.15 -44.38
C ASN A 40 31.78 -4.34 -45.05
N LYS A 41 30.72 -5.02 -45.49
CA LYS A 41 29.55 -4.37 -46.11
C LYS A 41 28.77 -3.54 -45.08
N TYR A 42 28.51 -4.10 -43.90
CA TYR A 42 27.80 -3.41 -42.82
C TYR A 42 28.64 -2.31 -42.16
N GLU A 43 29.94 -2.53 -41.97
CA GLU A 43 30.86 -1.49 -41.48
C GLU A 43 30.90 -0.28 -42.43
N ALA A 44 30.97 -0.52 -43.75
CA ALA A 44 30.95 0.55 -44.74
C ALA A 44 29.59 1.27 -44.80
N PHE A 45 28.49 0.51 -44.77
CA PHE A 45 27.13 1.08 -44.84
C PHE A 45 26.82 1.94 -43.61
N HIS A 46 27.14 1.45 -42.41
CA HIS A 46 26.85 2.11 -41.14
C HIS A 46 27.94 3.06 -40.63
N ARG A 47 29.15 3.01 -41.20
CA ARG A 47 30.32 3.77 -40.76
C ARG A 47 30.67 3.51 -39.29
N VAL A 48 30.56 2.24 -38.86
CA VAL A 48 30.91 1.77 -37.52
C VAL A 48 31.92 0.63 -37.63
N LYS A 49 32.70 0.39 -36.58
CA LYS A 49 33.54 -0.82 -36.46
C LYS A 49 32.78 -1.94 -35.75
N ILE A 50 32.84 -3.16 -36.28
CA ILE A 50 32.19 -4.34 -35.72
C ILE A 50 33.29 -5.34 -35.30
N PRO A 51 33.66 -5.40 -34.01
CA PRO A 51 34.61 -6.37 -33.50
C PRO A 51 34.16 -7.81 -33.75
N ASP A 52 35.11 -8.72 -33.94
CA ASP A 52 34.82 -10.14 -34.18
C ASP A 52 34.11 -10.80 -32.99
N GLU A 53 34.47 -10.40 -31.76
CA GLU A 53 33.81 -10.84 -30.52
C GLU A 53 32.32 -10.47 -30.48
N THR A 54 31.95 -9.33 -31.08
CA THR A 54 30.56 -8.87 -31.17
C THR A 54 29.76 -9.75 -32.14
N ILE A 55 30.37 -10.22 -33.23
CA ILE A 55 29.75 -11.14 -34.18
C ILE A 55 29.48 -12.50 -33.52
N GLU A 56 30.46 -13.02 -32.79
CA GLU A 56 30.30 -14.27 -32.05
C GLU A 56 29.21 -14.16 -30.98
N ALA A 57 29.18 -13.04 -30.25
CA ALA A 57 28.11 -12.75 -29.29
C ALA A 57 26.73 -12.67 -29.97
N ALA A 58 26.62 -12.01 -31.13
CA ALA A 58 25.36 -11.89 -31.86
C ALA A 58 24.82 -13.26 -32.32
N VAL A 59 25.67 -14.14 -32.84
CA VAL A 59 25.25 -15.51 -33.25
C VAL A 59 24.81 -16.32 -32.03
N LYS A 60 25.59 -16.29 -30.95
CA LYS A 60 25.30 -17.07 -29.74
C LYS A 60 24.02 -16.59 -29.04
N LEU A 61 23.84 -15.28 -28.93
CA LEU A 61 22.67 -14.68 -28.30
C LEU A 61 21.42 -14.83 -29.17
N SER A 62 21.52 -14.61 -30.48
CA SER A 62 20.38 -14.81 -31.39
C SER A 62 19.90 -16.26 -31.38
N LYS A 63 20.79 -17.25 -31.42
CA LYS A 63 20.40 -18.66 -31.31
C LYS A 63 19.70 -19.00 -29.99
N ARG A 64 20.14 -18.38 -28.90
CA ARG A 64 19.62 -18.67 -27.55
C ARG A 64 18.29 -17.99 -27.24
N TYR A 65 18.10 -16.75 -27.72
CA TYR A 65 16.97 -15.90 -27.32
C TYR A 65 15.95 -15.66 -28.44
N ILE A 66 16.33 -15.83 -29.72
CA ILE A 66 15.47 -15.62 -30.89
C ILE A 66 15.22 -16.99 -31.55
N GLY A 67 14.08 -17.61 -31.20
CA GLY A 67 13.72 -18.97 -31.61
C GLY A 67 12.71 -19.07 -32.77
N ASP A 68 12.17 -17.94 -33.21
CA ASP A 68 11.23 -17.81 -34.33
C ASP A 68 11.93 -17.71 -35.70
N ARG A 69 13.23 -17.37 -35.70
CA ARG A 69 14.06 -17.22 -36.91
C ARG A 69 15.24 -18.19 -36.92
N PHE A 70 15.74 -18.48 -38.13
CA PHE A 70 16.88 -19.37 -38.35
C PHE A 70 18.19 -18.58 -38.52
N LEU A 71 19.32 -19.19 -38.17
CA LEU A 71 20.63 -18.70 -38.57
C LEU A 71 20.79 -18.81 -40.10
N PRO A 72 21.57 -17.92 -40.75
CA PRO A 72 22.35 -16.82 -40.16
C PRO A 72 21.56 -15.51 -40.03
N ASP A 73 20.34 -15.45 -40.57
CA ASP A 73 19.53 -14.25 -40.79
C ASP A 73 19.31 -13.44 -39.52
N LYS A 74 18.85 -14.08 -38.44
CA LYS A 74 18.66 -13.44 -37.14
C LYS A 74 19.93 -12.83 -36.54
N GLY A 75 21.10 -13.38 -36.86
CA GLY A 75 22.39 -12.83 -36.42
C GLY A 75 22.78 -11.60 -37.23
N VAL A 76 22.48 -11.61 -38.53
CA VAL A 76 22.69 -10.48 -39.44
C VAL A 76 21.81 -9.31 -39.02
N ASP A 77 20.51 -9.52 -38.79
CA ASP A 77 19.58 -8.48 -38.36
C ASP A 77 20.04 -7.83 -37.05
N LEU A 78 20.53 -8.63 -36.09
CA LEU A 78 21.03 -8.14 -34.81
C LEU A 78 22.24 -7.21 -34.96
N ILE A 79 23.16 -7.55 -35.87
CA ILE A 79 24.32 -6.72 -36.17
C ILE A 79 23.89 -5.45 -36.92
N ASP A 80 22.95 -5.56 -37.85
CA ASP A 80 22.45 -4.43 -38.63
C ASP A 80 21.75 -3.39 -37.74
N GLU A 81 20.89 -3.85 -36.84
CA GLU A 81 20.20 -2.98 -35.89
C GLU A 81 21.15 -2.42 -34.83
N ALA A 82 22.14 -3.19 -34.37
CA ALA A 82 23.17 -2.70 -33.45
C ALA A 82 24.06 -1.63 -34.07
N ALA A 83 24.47 -1.83 -35.32
CA ALA A 83 25.21 -0.84 -36.08
C ALA A 83 24.39 0.44 -36.29
N SER A 84 23.10 0.30 -36.61
CA SER A 84 22.16 1.41 -36.73
C SER A 84 21.96 2.16 -35.41
N ALA A 85 21.77 1.44 -34.30
CA ALA A 85 21.53 2.01 -32.98
C ALA A 85 22.74 2.78 -32.44
N VAL A 86 23.96 2.31 -32.73
CA VAL A 86 25.19 3.03 -32.38
C VAL A 86 25.38 4.28 -33.24
N ARG A 87 24.88 4.26 -34.48
CA ARG A 87 24.98 5.39 -35.42
C ARG A 87 23.94 6.47 -35.18
N LEU A 88 22.70 6.11 -34.81
CA LEU A 88 21.58 7.05 -34.67
C LEU A 88 21.92 8.28 -33.79
N PRO A 89 22.50 8.10 -32.58
CA PRO A 89 22.87 9.20 -31.69
C PRO A 89 23.91 10.17 -32.28
N LEU A 90 24.71 9.73 -33.26
CA LEU A 90 25.71 10.57 -33.94
C LEU A 90 25.11 11.41 -35.08
N ILE A 91 23.92 11.03 -35.54
CA ILE A 91 23.16 11.73 -36.58
C ILE A 91 22.12 12.66 -35.94
N SER A 92 21.45 12.21 -34.88
CA SER A 92 20.47 13.03 -34.15
C SER A 92 21.16 14.08 -33.30
N LEU A 93 20.64 15.31 -33.35
CA LEU A 93 21.02 16.36 -32.40
C LEU A 93 20.65 15.89 -30.98
N PRO A 94 21.54 16.03 -29.97
CA PRO A 94 21.21 15.77 -28.58
C PRO A 94 19.95 16.52 -28.16
N GLU A 95 19.14 15.90 -27.31
CA GLU A 95 17.90 16.49 -26.79
C GLU A 95 18.15 17.85 -26.13
N GLU A 96 19.32 18.04 -25.52
CA GLU A 96 19.78 19.31 -24.99
C GLU A 96 19.90 20.40 -26.07
N ILE A 97 20.49 20.11 -27.23
CA ILE A 97 20.66 21.06 -28.34
C ILE A 97 19.29 21.38 -28.94
N ARG A 98 18.45 20.36 -29.15
CA ARG A 98 17.09 20.52 -29.66
C ARG A 98 16.23 21.39 -28.74
N SER A 99 16.31 21.18 -27.44
CA SER A 99 15.58 21.98 -26.45
C SER A 99 16.01 23.46 -26.43
N ILE A 100 17.27 23.73 -26.78
CA ILE A 100 17.81 25.09 -26.89
C ILE A 100 17.37 25.74 -28.22
N GLU A 101 17.40 25.00 -29.33
CA GLU A 101 16.87 25.46 -30.63
C GLU A 101 15.37 25.81 -30.56
N GLU A 102 14.58 25.01 -29.85
CA GLU A 102 13.17 25.28 -29.60
C GLU A 102 12.98 26.57 -28.77
N ARG A 103 13.78 26.77 -27.73
CA ARG A 103 13.79 28.01 -26.94
C ARG A 103 14.20 29.24 -27.76
N VAL A 104 15.19 29.11 -28.64
CA VAL A 104 15.59 30.17 -29.60
C VAL A 104 14.43 30.51 -30.55
N SER A 105 13.72 29.51 -31.05
CA SER A 105 12.55 29.69 -31.91
C SER A 105 11.41 30.41 -31.17
N GLN A 106 11.12 30.00 -29.93
CA GLN A 106 10.12 30.64 -29.06
C GLN A 106 10.46 32.11 -28.80
N TYR A 107 11.69 32.42 -28.39
CA TYR A 107 12.09 33.81 -28.15
C TYR A 107 12.05 34.66 -29.42
N LYS A 108 12.38 34.12 -30.60
CA LYS A 108 12.21 34.84 -31.87
C LYS A 108 10.75 35.18 -32.15
N GLN A 109 9.82 34.26 -31.88
CA GLN A 109 8.39 34.51 -32.02
C GLN A 109 7.89 35.57 -31.02
N GLU A 110 8.28 35.46 -29.75
CA GLU A 110 7.91 36.42 -28.71
C GLU A 110 8.47 37.84 -28.98
N ILE A 111 9.67 37.95 -29.55
CA ILE A 111 10.24 39.25 -29.97
C ILE A 111 9.38 39.85 -31.08
N GLN A 112 9.01 39.07 -32.10
CA GLN A 112 8.17 39.57 -33.19
C GLN A 112 6.79 40.03 -32.69
N GLU A 113 6.21 39.33 -31.72
CA GLU A 113 4.94 39.70 -31.11
C GLU A 113 5.06 40.95 -30.22
N ALA A 114 6.16 41.08 -29.46
CA ALA A 114 6.48 42.27 -28.67
C ALA A 114 6.73 43.51 -29.55
N GLU A 115 7.36 43.33 -30.71
CA GLU A 115 7.58 44.40 -31.70
C GLU A 115 6.26 44.82 -32.36
N LYS A 116 5.39 43.86 -32.73
CA LYS A 116 4.05 44.13 -33.28
C LYS A 116 3.13 44.87 -32.30
N SER A 117 3.24 44.55 -31.01
CA SER A 117 2.45 45.20 -29.94
C SER A 117 3.06 46.51 -29.43
N GLY A 118 4.18 46.97 -29.99
CA GLY A 118 4.81 48.25 -29.65
C GLY A 118 5.56 48.28 -28.30
N ASN A 119 5.72 47.12 -27.64
CA ASN A 119 6.38 47.03 -26.35
C ASN A 119 7.91 46.92 -26.49
N ARG A 120 8.57 48.06 -26.66
CA ARG A 120 10.02 48.18 -26.91
C ARG A 120 10.88 47.64 -25.76
N VAL A 121 10.40 47.75 -24.52
CA VAL A 121 11.14 47.28 -23.34
C VAL A 121 11.16 45.75 -23.30
N LYS A 122 10.01 45.10 -23.50
CA LYS A 122 9.91 43.63 -23.57
C LYS A 122 10.74 43.07 -24.73
N ALA A 123 10.69 43.71 -25.90
CA ALA A 123 11.48 43.29 -27.05
C ALA A 123 13.00 43.34 -26.79
N ASN A 124 13.51 44.38 -26.11
CA ASN A 124 14.93 44.48 -25.77
C ASN A 124 15.37 43.43 -24.73
N ILE A 125 14.55 43.17 -23.71
CA ILE A 125 14.84 42.12 -22.71
C ILE A 125 14.90 40.74 -23.38
N LEU A 126 13.96 40.44 -24.26
CA LEU A 126 13.92 39.18 -25.00
C LEU A 126 15.09 39.05 -25.99
N LYS A 127 15.54 40.15 -26.61
CA LYS A 127 16.75 40.17 -27.47
C LYS A 127 18.02 39.80 -26.69
N ASN A 128 18.20 40.34 -25.48
CA ASN A 128 19.35 39.98 -24.64
C ASN A 128 19.32 38.50 -24.22
N LYS A 129 18.14 37.97 -23.87
CA LYS A 129 17.96 36.54 -23.55
C LYS A 129 18.21 35.65 -24.76
N LEU A 130 17.76 36.07 -25.94
CA LEU A 130 18.02 35.36 -27.18
C LEU A 130 19.52 35.27 -27.46
N GLU A 131 20.27 36.35 -27.24
CA GLU A 131 21.73 36.37 -27.43
C GLU A 131 22.46 35.42 -26.47
N GLU A 132 22.05 35.37 -25.19
CA GLU A 132 22.60 34.45 -24.20
C GLU A 132 22.36 32.98 -24.60
N VAL A 133 21.13 32.64 -25.00
CA VAL A 133 20.74 31.29 -25.39
C VAL A 133 21.34 30.87 -26.75
N ASP A 134 21.46 31.80 -27.70
CA ASP A 134 22.12 31.55 -28.99
C ASP A 134 23.63 31.30 -28.83
N THR A 135 24.27 31.97 -27.87
CA THR A 135 25.67 31.71 -27.50
C THR A 135 25.83 30.31 -26.91
N GLN A 136 24.97 29.92 -25.95
CA GLN A 136 24.94 28.56 -25.40
C GLN A 136 24.68 27.50 -26.48
N LEU A 137 23.81 27.80 -27.46
CA LEU A 137 23.53 26.91 -28.58
C LEU A 137 24.80 26.67 -29.42
N LYS A 138 25.52 27.74 -29.78
CA LYS A 138 26.76 27.65 -30.56
C LYS A 138 27.84 26.86 -29.82
N GLU A 139 28.08 27.13 -28.54
CA GLU A 139 29.05 26.39 -27.73
C GLU A 139 28.71 24.89 -27.65
N LYS A 140 27.43 24.55 -27.47
CA LYS A 140 26.98 23.15 -27.45
C LYS A 140 27.04 22.48 -28.83
N GLN A 141 26.73 23.19 -29.91
CA GLN A 141 26.86 22.68 -31.27
C GLN A 141 28.33 22.45 -31.66
N GLU A 142 29.23 23.35 -31.31
CA GLU A 142 30.67 23.21 -31.54
C GLU A 142 31.26 22.04 -30.74
N SER A 143 30.97 21.97 -29.44
CA SER A 143 31.41 20.83 -28.61
C SER A 143 30.85 19.49 -29.10
N PHE A 144 29.62 19.46 -29.62
CA PHE A 144 29.04 18.28 -30.25
C PHE A 144 29.74 17.92 -31.57
N ASN A 145 30.05 18.90 -32.43
CA ASN A 145 30.77 18.67 -33.69
C ASN A 145 32.20 18.16 -33.46
N VAL A 146 32.88 18.65 -32.42
CA VAL A 146 34.21 18.14 -32.00
C VAL A 146 34.10 16.69 -31.52
N ARG A 147 33.12 16.36 -30.67
CA ARG A 147 32.87 14.98 -30.21
C ARG A 147 32.49 14.03 -31.35
N LYS A 148 31.68 14.49 -32.30
CA LYS A 148 31.28 13.77 -33.51
C LYS A 148 32.48 13.44 -34.42
N SER A 149 33.48 14.30 -34.43
CA SER A 149 34.72 14.11 -35.22
C SER A 149 35.73 13.18 -34.54
N GLN A 150 35.69 13.06 -33.20
CA GLN A 150 36.62 12.25 -32.41
C GLN A 150 36.15 10.81 -32.16
N THR A 151 34.85 10.51 -32.29
CA THR A 151 34.30 9.20 -31.94
C THR A 151 34.31 8.24 -33.14
N THR A 152 35.27 7.31 -33.15
CA THR A 152 35.13 6.09 -33.97
C THR A 152 34.17 5.15 -33.25
N SER A 153 32.91 5.15 -33.68
CA SER A 153 31.89 4.31 -33.07
C SER A 153 32.14 2.83 -33.37
N SER A 154 32.20 2.03 -32.31
CA SER A 154 32.32 0.57 -32.40
C SER A 154 31.13 -0.10 -31.75
N VAL A 155 30.68 -1.21 -32.34
CA VAL A 155 29.55 -1.98 -31.79
C VAL A 155 30.05 -2.85 -30.65
N SER A 156 29.55 -2.59 -29.45
CA SER A 156 29.90 -3.33 -28.25
C SER A 156 29.01 -4.57 -28.05
N ILE A 157 29.49 -5.54 -27.27
CA ILE A 157 28.68 -6.69 -26.82
C ILE A 157 27.45 -6.22 -26.02
N GLN A 158 27.55 -5.09 -25.31
CA GLN A 158 26.43 -4.54 -24.55
C GLN A 158 25.31 -4.06 -25.47
N SER A 159 25.66 -3.39 -26.58
CA SER A 159 24.69 -2.96 -27.60
C SER A 159 23.88 -4.14 -28.17
N ILE A 160 24.54 -5.28 -28.40
CA ILE A 160 23.88 -6.53 -28.82
C ILE A 160 22.93 -7.03 -27.74
N LYS A 161 23.35 -7.08 -26.47
CA LYS A 161 22.50 -7.52 -25.36
C LYS A 161 21.27 -6.65 -25.18
N ASP A 162 21.43 -5.33 -25.30
CA ASP A 162 20.33 -4.37 -25.13
C ASP A 162 19.29 -4.54 -26.25
N ILE A 163 19.73 -4.77 -27.48
CA ILE A 163 18.82 -5.00 -28.62
C ILE A 163 18.12 -6.35 -28.51
N VAL A 164 18.84 -7.42 -28.17
CA VAL A 164 18.22 -8.72 -27.88
C VAL A 164 17.16 -8.54 -26.79
N SER A 165 17.48 -7.81 -25.72
CA SER A 165 16.52 -7.53 -24.65
C SER A 165 15.31 -6.75 -25.12
N ARG A 166 15.48 -5.80 -26.05
CA ARG A 166 14.39 -4.98 -26.59
C ARG A 166 13.49 -5.79 -27.53
N TRP A 167 14.06 -6.61 -28.40
CA TRP A 167 13.32 -7.45 -29.35
C TRP A 167 12.55 -8.56 -28.66
N THR A 168 13.17 -9.18 -27.65
CA THR A 168 12.62 -10.38 -27.02
C THR A 168 11.87 -10.07 -25.72
N GLY A 169 12.04 -8.87 -25.16
CA GLY A 169 11.59 -8.53 -23.80
C GLY A 169 12.40 -9.23 -22.70
N ILE A 170 13.54 -9.84 -23.04
CA ILE A 170 14.34 -10.71 -22.17
C ILE A 170 15.59 -9.98 -21.66
N PRO A 171 15.73 -9.68 -20.37
CA PRO A 171 16.97 -9.13 -19.84
C PRO A 171 18.13 -10.13 -20.03
N VAL A 172 19.10 -9.78 -20.88
CA VAL A 172 20.28 -10.62 -21.19
C VAL A 172 21.46 -10.32 -20.23
N SER A 173 21.40 -9.21 -19.49
CA SER A 173 22.30 -8.88 -18.40
C SER A 173 22.08 -9.81 -17.20
N LYS A 174 23.17 -10.21 -16.53
CA LYS A 174 23.08 -10.74 -15.15
C LYS A 174 22.51 -9.63 -14.25
N ILE A 175 21.80 -10.02 -13.19
CA ILE A 175 21.18 -9.14 -12.18
C ILE A 175 22.02 -7.88 -12.01
N THR A 176 21.49 -6.75 -12.46
CA THR A 176 22.15 -5.45 -12.28
C THR A 176 22.13 -5.08 -10.80
N GLU A 177 23.05 -4.24 -10.33
CA GLU A 177 23.00 -3.72 -8.94
C GLU A 177 21.63 -3.11 -8.61
N SER A 178 21.00 -2.46 -9.60
CA SER A 178 19.63 -1.94 -9.49
C SER A 178 18.55 -3.01 -9.34
N GLU A 179 18.68 -4.19 -9.96
CA GLU A 179 17.73 -5.30 -9.79
C GLU A 179 17.90 -5.95 -8.41
N LEU A 180 19.13 -6.01 -7.90
CA LEU A 180 19.44 -6.56 -6.58
C LEU A 180 18.83 -5.69 -5.46
N GLU A 181 18.87 -4.37 -5.60
CA GLU A 181 18.16 -3.45 -4.70
C GLU A 181 16.63 -3.61 -4.77
N LYS A 182 16.07 -3.78 -5.97
CA LYS A 182 14.63 -4.06 -6.14
C LYS A 182 14.22 -5.36 -5.45
N LEU A 183 15.02 -6.42 -5.55
CA LEU A 183 14.76 -7.70 -4.89
C LEU A 183 14.85 -7.61 -3.36
N LYS A 184 15.71 -6.72 -2.82
CA LYS A 184 15.79 -6.46 -1.37
C LYS A 184 14.56 -5.73 -0.83
N LYS A 185 13.97 -4.84 -1.62
CA LYS A 185 12.79 -4.03 -1.26
C LYS A 185 11.49 -4.58 -1.88
N LEU A 186 11.46 -5.87 -2.22
CA LEU A 186 10.37 -6.43 -3.02
C LEU A 186 9.04 -6.40 -2.26
N GLU A 187 9.07 -6.70 -0.96
CA GLU A 187 7.93 -6.58 -0.06
C GLU A 187 7.39 -5.14 -0.02
N ASP A 188 8.27 -4.16 0.20
CA ASP A 188 7.89 -2.75 0.28
C ASP A 188 7.24 -2.26 -1.02
N ILE A 189 7.79 -2.65 -2.18
CA ILE A 189 7.26 -2.30 -3.50
C ILE A 189 5.89 -2.95 -3.70
N MET A 190 5.72 -4.22 -3.31
CA MET A 190 4.43 -4.90 -3.39
C MET A 190 3.38 -4.23 -2.49
N HIS A 191 3.74 -3.80 -1.29
CA HIS A 191 2.83 -3.14 -0.34
C HIS A 191 2.41 -1.73 -0.76
N GLN A 192 3.05 -1.11 -1.75
CA GLN A 192 2.56 0.14 -2.33
C GLN A 192 1.24 -0.04 -3.09
N ARG A 193 1.02 -1.22 -3.69
CA ARG A 193 -0.21 -1.58 -4.41
C ARG A 193 -1.10 -2.51 -3.62
N LEU A 194 -0.52 -3.46 -2.88
CA LEU A 194 -1.26 -4.47 -2.13
C LEU A 194 -1.39 -4.09 -0.66
N ILE A 195 -2.63 -3.87 -0.21
CA ILE A 195 -2.93 -3.59 1.20
C ILE A 195 -3.10 -4.90 1.98
N ASN A 196 -2.48 -4.97 3.16
CA ASN A 196 -2.42 -6.17 4.01
C ASN A 196 -1.70 -7.34 3.30
N GLN A 197 -2.06 -8.59 3.61
CA GLN A 197 -1.51 -9.81 3.00
C GLN A 197 0.00 -9.98 3.22
N GLU A 198 0.51 -9.55 4.38
CA GLU A 198 1.93 -9.64 4.76
C GLU A 198 2.51 -11.05 4.56
N ILE A 199 1.76 -12.08 4.96
CA ILE A 199 2.18 -13.48 4.82
C ILE A 199 2.29 -13.87 3.34
N ALA A 200 1.34 -13.45 2.51
CA ALA A 200 1.35 -13.74 1.07
C ALA A 200 2.52 -13.05 0.38
N VAL A 201 2.70 -11.75 0.62
CA VAL A 201 3.77 -10.94 0.03
C VAL A 201 5.13 -11.47 0.44
N SER A 202 5.35 -11.75 1.74
CA SER A 202 6.61 -12.29 2.24
C SER A 202 6.92 -13.66 1.61
N SER A 203 5.93 -14.56 1.53
CA SER A 203 6.12 -15.90 0.97
C SER A 203 6.47 -15.86 -0.52
N VAL A 204 5.76 -15.05 -1.31
CA VAL A 204 6.08 -14.84 -2.74
C VAL A 204 7.46 -14.23 -2.89
N SER A 205 7.78 -13.20 -2.11
CA SER A 205 9.06 -12.50 -2.19
C SER A 205 10.24 -13.41 -1.90
N GLN A 206 10.14 -14.26 -0.87
CA GLN A 206 11.15 -15.24 -0.54
C GLN A 206 11.35 -16.28 -1.65
N ALA A 207 10.26 -16.85 -2.19
CA ALA A 207 10.34 -17.83 -3.26
C ALA A 207 10.94 -17.24 -4.55
N VAL A 208 10.55 -16.01 -4.91
CA VAL A 208 11.09 -15.27 -6.05
C VAL A 208 12.58 -14.98 -5.87
N ARG A 209 13.01 -14.55 -4.67
CA ARG A 209 14.43 -14.36 -4.36
C ARG A 209 15.22 -15.67 -4.50
N ARG A 210 14.71 -16.80 -4.00
CA ARG A 210 15.35 -18.13 -4.18
C ARG A 210 15.50 -18.50 -5.66
N GLY A 211 14.45 -18.26 -6.46
CA GLY A 211 14.45 -18.49 -7.91
C GLY A 211 15.49 -17.63 -8.64
N ARG A 212 15.52 -16.32 -8.37
CA ARG A 212 16.45 -15.37 -9.00
C ARG A 212 17.91 -15.53 -8.54
N ALA A 213 18.13 -15.94 -7.29
CA ALA A 213 19.47 -16.24 -6.77
C ALA A 213 20.08 -17.54 -7.36
N GLY A 214 19.33 -18.30 -8.16
CA GLY A 214 19.80 -19.55 -8.74
C GLY A 214 19.94 -20.69 -7.70
N LEU A 215 19.34 -20.54 -6.52
CA LEU A 215 19.30 -21.57 -5.47
C LEU A 215 18.24 -22.64 -5.75
N LYS A 216 17.43 -22.45 -6.79
CA LYS A 216 16.43 -23.40 -7.29
C LYS A 216 16.98 -24.18 -8.49
N SER A 217 16.44 -25.37 -8.74
CA SER A 217 16.75 -26.15 -9.94
C SER A 217 16.57 -25.32 -11.22
N THR A 218 17.59 -25.34 -12.08
CA THR A 218 17.63 -24.59 -13.36
C THR A 218 16.61 -25.06 -14.40
N GLN A 219 15.91 -26.17 -14.14
CA GLN A 219 14.86 -26.67 -15.01
C GLN A 219 13.48 -26.14 -14.62
N ARG A 220 13.26 -25.74 -13.37
CA ARG A 220 11.93 -25.37 -12.86
C ARG A 220 11.61 -23.88 -13.11
N PRO A 221 10.33 -23.48 -13.09
CA PRO A 221 9.95 -22.07 -13.13
C PRO A 221 10.55 -21.26 -11.98
N ILE A 222 10.67 -19.93 -12.16
CA ILE A 222 11.24 -19.01 -11.15
C ILE A 222 10.51 -19.15 -9.82
N GLY A 223 9.18 -19.21 -9.88
CA GLY A 223 8.29 -19.40 -8.74
C GLY A 223 7.02 -20.13 -9.19
N SER A 224 6.47 -20.91 -8.28
CA SER A 224 5.24 -21.67 -8.49
C SER A 224 4.36 -21.57 -7.26
N PHE A 225 3.15 -21.04 -7.42
CA PHE A 225 2.29 -20.66 -6.31
C PHE A 225 0.85 -21.13 -6.48
N VAL A 226 0.20 -21.45 -5.37
CA VAL A 226 -1.26 -21.59 -5.29
C VAL A 226 -1.81 -20.50 -4.38
N PHE A 227 -2.70 -19.67 -4.91
CA PHE A 227 -3.36 -18.58 -4.20
C PHE A 227 -4.79 -19.01 -3.83
N LEU A 228 -5.03 -19.17 -2.53
CA LEU A 228 -6.32 -19.55 -1.95
C LEU A 228 -6.97 -18.36 -1.26
N GLY A 229 -8.30 -18.32 -1.25
CA GLY A 229 -9.06 -17.29 -0.53
C GLY A 229 -10.28 -16.79 -1.31
N PRO A 230 -11.07 -15.88 -0.73
CA PRO A 230 -12.25 -15.32 -1.42
C PRO A 230 -11.87 -14.49 -2.64
N THR A 231 -12.87 -14.19 -3.47
CA THR A 231 -12.69 -13.22 -4.57
C THR A 231 -12.54 -11.80 -4.01
N GLY A 232 -11.80 -10.93 -4.72
CA GLY A 232 -11.69 -9.52 -4.36
C GLY A 232 -10.71 -9.18 -3.22
N VAL A 233 -9.92 -10.13 -2.72
CA VAL A 233 -8.91 -9.91 -1.66
C VAL A 233 -7.51 -9.54 -2.16
N GLY A 234 -7.27 -9.58 -3.48
CA GLY A 234 -5.99 -9.19 -4.09
C GLY A 234 -5.16 -10.29 -4.77
N LYS A 235 -5.71 -11.51 -4.94
CA LYS A 235 -5.03 -12.64 -5.62
C LYS A 235 -4.48 -12.25 -7.02
N THR A 236 -5.34 -11.71 -7.88
CA THR A 236 -4.95 -11.27 -9.23
C THR A 236 -4.06 -10.03 -9.22
N GLU A 237 -4.23 -9.15 -8.23
CA GLU A 237 -3.46 -7.91 -8.12
C GLU A 237 -1.99 -8.19 -7.76
N LEU A 238 -1.75 -9.18 -6.88
CA LEU A 238 -0.40 -9.65 -6.57
C LEU A 238 0.29 -10.23 -7.81
N ALA A 239 -0.45 -10.96 -8.66
CA ALA A 239 0.10 -11.51 -9.92
C ALA A 239 0.50 -10.42 -10.91
N LYS A 240 -0.34 -9.38 -11.08
CA LYS A 240 -0.02 -8.21 -11.93
C LYS A 240 1.18 -7.44 -11.42
N THR A 241 1.20 -7.15 -10.11
CA THR A 241 2.30 -6.44 -9.45
C THR A 241 3.60 -7.22 -9.60
N LEU A 242 3.55 -8.56 -9.49
CA LEU A 242 4.72 -9.40 -9.72
C LEU A 242 5.22 -9.34 -11.18
N ALA A 243 4.31 -9.30 -12.16
CA ALA A 243 4.68 -9.17 -13.57
C ALA A 243 5.38 -7.84 -13.85
N GLU A 244 4.84 -6.73 -13.33
CA GLU A 244 5.44 -5.40 -13.43
C GLU A 244 6.82 -5.34 -12.77
N ILE A 245 6.97 -5.87 -11.54
CA ILE A 245 8.25 -5.82 -10.82
C ILE A 245 9.32 -6.67 -11.50
N LEU A 246 8.99 -7.89 -11.92
CA LEU A 246 9.97 -8.86 -12.45
C LEU A 246 10.28 -8.70 -13.93
N PHE A 247 9.31 -8.21 -14.71
CA PHE A 247 9.40 -8.15 -16.17
C PHE A 247 9.18 -6.73 -16.72
N GLY A 248 8.89 -5.75 -15.86
CA GLY A 248 8.78 -4.33 -16.21
C GLY A 248 7.45 -3.93 -16.85
N GLN A 249 6.54 -4.88 -17.09
CA GLN A 249 5.28 -4.66 -17.81
C GLN A 249 4.16 -5.49 -17.17
N GLU A 250 2.97 -4.91 -17.02
CA GLU A 250 1.81 -5.64 -16.54
C GLU A 250 1.33 -6.68 -17.58
N GLU A 251 1.51 -6.38 -18.87
CA GLU A 251 1.15 -7.24 -20.01
C GLU A 251 2.06 -8.48 -20.16
N ALA A 252 3.08 -8.60 -19.31
CA ALA A 252 3.83 -9.84 -19.14
C ALA A 252 3.03 -10.89 -18.34
N MET A 253 1.89 -10.53 -17.75
CA MET A 253 0.95 -11.49 -17.18
C MET A 253 0.09 -12.13 -18.28
N ILE A 254 0.19 -13.45 -18.42
CA ILE A 254 -0.64 -14.27 -19.31
C ILE A 254 -1.70 -14.95 -18.46
N ARG A 255 -2.96 -14.55 -18.62
CA ARG A 255 -4.08 -15.09 -17.84
C ARG A 255 -4.87 -16.13 -18.64
N PHE A 256 -5.14 -17.27 -18.02
CA PHE A 256 -6.06 -18.29 -18.51
C PHE A 256 -7.17 -18.49 -17.48
N ASP A 257 -8.42 -18.31 -17.91
CA ASP A 257 -9.60 -18.62 -17.09
C ASP A 257 -9.90 -20.11 -17.20
N MET A 258 -9.79 -20.85 -16.10
CA MET A 258 -9.96 -22.31 -16.08
C MET A 258 -11.41 -22.75 -16.24
N THR A 259 -12.38 -21.83 -16.12
CA THR A 259 -13.77 -22.08 -16.46
C THR A 259 -13.97 -22.33 -17.96
N GLU A 260 -13.10 -21.79 -18.83
CA GLU A 260 -13.12 -22.11 -20.27
C GLU A 260 -12.64 -23.55 -20.56
N TYR A 261 -11.97 -24.20 -19.60
CA TYR A 261 -11.31 -25.50 -19.77
C TYR A 261 -11.95 -26.62 -18.91
N MET A 262 -13.26 -26.49 -18.63
CA MET A 262 -14.04 -27.51 -17.92
C MET A 262 -14.14 -28.83 -18.69
N GLU A 263 -14.13 -28.74 -20.02
CA GLU A 263 -14.28 -29.89 -20.91
C GLU A 263 -12.93 -30.38 -21.44
N ARG A 264 -12.81 -31.69 -21.64
CA ARG A 264 -11.57 -32.33 -22.09
C ARG A 264 -11.05 -31.80 -23.44
N HIS A 265 -11.96 -31.47 -24.36
CA HIS A 265 -11.61 -30.97 -25.68
C HIS A 265 -11.11 -29.51 -25.66
N GLU A 266 -11.54 -28.71 -24.68
CA GLU A 266 -11.02 -27.35 -24.48
C GLU A 266 -9.59 -27.41 -23.91
N VAL A 267 -9.30 -28.33 -22.99
CA VAL A 267 -7.92 -28.54 -22.48
C VAL A 267 -6.95 -28.87 -23.61
N ALA A 268 -7.37 -29.66 -24.60
CA ALA A 268 -6.53 -29.97 -25.76
C ALA A 268 -6.09 -28.71 -26.52
N LYS A 269 -6.91 -27.65 -26.57
CA LYS A 269 -6.55 -26.37 -27.23
C LYS A 269 -5.37 -25.65 -26.55
N LEU A 270 -5.06 -25.95 -25.29
CA LEU A 270 -3.88 -25.38 -24.60
C LEU A 270 -2.57 -25.89 -25.20
N LEU A 271 -2.53 -27.18 -25.58
CA LEU A 271 -1.38 -27.84 -26.23
C LEU A 271 -1.46 -27.77 -27.76
N GLY A 272 -2.65 -27.51 -28.29
CA GLY A 272 -2.98 -27.46 -29.72
C GLY A 272 -3.88 -28.63 -30.10
N ALA A 273 -4.69 -28.48 -31.15
CA ALA A 273 -5.51 -29.60 -31.61
C ALA A 273 -4.61 -30.80 -31.97
N PRO A 274 -5.06 -32.06 -31.76
CA PRO A 274 -4.32 -33.23 -32.21
C PRO A 274 -4.35 -33.36 -33.75
N PRO A 275 -3.44 -34.15 -34.36
CA PRO A 275 -3.40 -34.33 -35.82
C PRO A 275 -4.76 -34.79 -36.36
N GLY A 276 -5.28 -34.09 -37.37
CA GLY A 276 -6.57 -34.41 -38.02
C GLY A 276 -7.78 -33.56 -37.57
N TYR A 277 -7.61 -32.64 -36.63
CA TYR A 277 -8.65 -31.72 -36.16
C TYR A 277 -8.43 -30.28 -36.67
N VAL A 278 -9.52 -29.53 -36.84
CA VAL A 278 -9.47 -28.10 -37.22
C VAL A 278 -8.70 -27.32 -36.15
N GLY A 279 -7.74 -26.49 -36.55
CA GLY A 279 -6.86 -25.75 -35.63
C GLY A 279 -5.53 -26.46 -35.32
N TYR A 280 -5.24 -27.62 -35.92
CA TYR A 280 -3.91 -28.26 -35.78
C TYR A 280 -2.78 -27.32 -36.23
N GLU A 281 -3.01 -26.50 -37.25
CA GLU A 281 -2.04 -25.54 -37.78
C GLU A 281 -1.78 -24.35 -36.82
N GLU A 282 -2.71 -23.99 -35.93
CA GLU A 282 -2.63 -22.79 -35.09
C GLU A 282 -1.74 -22.96 -33.84
N GLY A 283 -1.37 -24.19 -33.47
CA GLY A 283 -0.59 -24.47 -32.26
C GLY A 283 -1.44 -24.40 -30.97
N GLY A 284 -0.79 -24.55 -29.82
CA GLY A 284 -1.48 -24.50 -28.52
C GLY A 284 -1.57 -23.08 -27.97
N LYS A 285 -2.70 -22.73 -27.35
CA LYS A 285 -2.89 -21.40 -26.73
C LYS A 285 -1.84 -21.11 -25.65
N LEU A 286 -1.53 -22.07 -24.79
CA LEU A 286 -0.55 -21.91 -23.71
C LEU A 286 0.88 -21.93 -24.25
N THR A 287 1.17 -22.91 -25.11
CA THR A 287 2.51 -23.10 -25.67
C THR A 287 2.94 -21.91 -26.53
N GLU A 288 2.06 -21.38 -27.38
CA GLU A 288 2.38 -20.20 -28.19
C GLU A 288 2.47 -18.91 -27.38
N ALA A 289 1.60 -18.72 -26.37
CA ALA A 289 1.67 -17.53 -25.52
C ALA A 289 3.01 -17.44 -24.77
N VAL A 290 3.46 -18.56 -24.20
CA VAL A 290 4.74 -18.63 -23.47
C VAL A 290 5.93 -18.66 -24.42
N ARG A 291 5.80 -19.25 -25.62
CA ARG A 291 6.84 -19.18 -26.65
C ARG A 291 7.10 -17.75 -27.10
N ARG A 292 6.06 -16.95 -27.30
CA ARG A 292 6.17 -15.52 -27.67
C ARG A 292 6.66 -14.66 -26.51
N LYS A 293 6.26 -14.98 -25.28
CA LYS A 293 6.66 -14.27 -24.05
C LYS A 293 7.21 -15.23 -22.99
N PRO A 294 8.49 -15.67 -23.09
CA PRO A 294 9.07 -16.63 -22.15
C PRO A 294 9.26 -16.09 -20.72
N TYR A 295 9.31 -14.77 -20.58
CA TYR A 295 9.45 -14.03 -19.33
C TYR A 295 8.09 -13.46 -18.97
N SER A 296 7.29 -14.29 -18.31
CA SER A 296 5.89 -13.99 -18.06
C SER A 296 5.43 -14.56 -16.73
N VAL A 297 4.37 -13.96 -16.18
CA VAL A 297 3.60 -14.53 -15.09
C VAL A 297 2.41 -15.27 -15.72
N VAL A 298 2.42 -16.60 -15.67
CA VAL A 298 1.34 -17.44 -16.17
C VAL A 298 0.35 -17.67 -15.04
N LEU A 299 -0.84 -17.09 -15.18
CA LEU A 299 -1.93 -17.14 -14.20
C LEU A 299 -3.03 -18.10 -14.67
N PHE A 300 -3.22 -19.21 -13.95
CA PHE A 300 -4.36 -20.11 -14.08
C PHE A 300 -5.41 -19.72 -13.05
N ASP A 301 -6.45 -19.02 -13.48
CA ASP A 301 -7.49 -18.49 -12.60
C ASP A 301 -8.60 -19.53 -12.40
N GLU A 302 -9.07 -19.72 -11.17
CA GLU A 302 -10.15 -20.68 -10.81
C GLU A 302 -9.86 -22.14 -11.21
N VAL A 303 -8.64 -22.60 -10.95
CA VAL A 303 -8.16 -23.93 -11.37
C VAL A 303 -9.00 -25.10 -10.85
N GLU A 304 -9.82 -24.89 -9.82
CA GLU A 304 -10.78 -25.89 -9.35
C GLU A 304 -11.89 -26.21 -10.35
N LYS A 305 -12.13 -25.35 -11.34
CA LYS A 305 -13.18 -25.51 -12.35
C LYS A 305 -12.70 -26.31 -13.56
N ALA A 306 -11.40 -26.38 -13.82
CA ALA A 306 -10.87 -27.07 -14.99
C ALA A 306 -11.00 -28.59 -14.91
N HIS A 307 -10.99 -29.22 -16.08
CA HIS A 307 -10.94 -30.67 -16.21
C HIS A 307 -9.64 -31.25 -15.60
N PRO A 308 -9.67 -32.43 -14.94
CA PRO A 308 -8.49 -33.01 -14.28
C PRO A 308 -7.25 -33.23 -15.16
N ASP A 309 -7.41 -33.34 -16.49
CA ASP A 309 -6.30 -33.46 -17.44
C ASP A 309 -5.34 -32.24 -17.38
N ILE A 310 -5.82 -31.07 -16.92
CA ILE A 310 -4.97 -29.88 -16.73
C ILE A 310 -3.85 -30.13 -15.71
N PHE A 311 -4.08 -30.99 -14.71
CA PHE A 311 -3.09 -31.25 -13.67
C PHE A 311 -1.86 -31.97 -14.21
N ASN A 312 -2.01 -32.79 -15.26
CA ASN A 312 -0.89 -33.45 -15.92
C ASN A 312 0.00 -32.42 -16.65
N ILE A 313 -0.63 -31.44 -17.30
CA ILE A 313 0.07 -30.31 -17.94
C ILE A 313 0.82 -29.49 -16.89
N LEU A 314 0.14 -29.16 -15.78
CA LEU A 314 0.76 -28.43 -14.67
C LEU A 314 1.92 -29.20 -14.04
N LEU A 315 1.80 -30.52 -13.84
CA LEU A 315 2.91 -31.35 -13.35
C LEU A 315 4.14 -31.24 -14.26
N GLN A 316 3.97 -31.33 -15.59
CA GLN A 316 5.08 -31.23 -16.54
C GLN A 316 5.76 -29.85 -16.48
N ILE A 317 4.96 -28.78 -16.36
CA ILE A 317 5.46 -27.41 -16.21
C ILE A 317 6.20 -27.23 -14.87
N LEU A 318 5.70 -27.79 -13.78
CA LEU A 318 6.26 -27.59 -12.45
C LEU A 318 7.48 -28.47 -12.16
N ASP A 319 7.59 -29.65 -12.79
CA ASP A 319 8.71 -30.57 -12.62
C ASP A 319 9.83 -30.30 -13.63
N ASP A 320 9.51 -30.38 -14.92
CA ASP A 320 10.52 -30.29 -15.98
C ASP A 320 10.72 -28.85 -16.47
N GLY A 321 9.80 -27.93 -16.11
CA GLY A 321 9.75 -26.55 -16.63
C GLY A 321 9.76 -26.49 -18.13
N ARG A 322 9.19 -27.51 -18.77
CA ARG A 322 9.03 -27.61 -20.21
C ARG A 322 7.67 -28.20 -20.54
N LEU A 323 7.09 -27.76 -21.64
CA LEU A 323 5.85 -28.30 -22.16
C LEU A 323 6.02 -28.58 -23.64
N THR A 324 5.63 -29.77 -24.08
CA THR A 324 5.71 -30.17 -25.49
C THR A 324 4.33 -30.04 -26.12
N ASP A 325 4.23 -29.30 -27.23
CA ASP A 325 2.99 -29.18 -27.99
C ASP A 325 2.70 -30.45 -28.82
N ASN A 326 1.50 -30.53 -29.39
CA ASN A 326 1.12 -31.68 -30.23
C ASN A 326 1.87 -31.76 -31.58
N LYS A 327 2.67 -30.74 -31.93
CA LYS A 327 3.57 -30.73 -33.10
C LYS A 327 4.99 -31.19 -32.75
N GLY A 328 5.28 -31.41 -31.46
CA GLY A 328 6.60 -31.80 -30.96
C GLY A 328 7.54 -30.64 -30.62
N HIS A 329 7.08 -29.38 -30.66
CA HIS A 329 7.87 -28.26 -30.17
C HIS A 329 7.91 -28.28 -28.64
N THR A 330 9.11 -28.09 -28.06
CA THR A 330 9.30 -28.04 -26.61
C THR A 330 9.50 -26.59 -26.16
N ILE A 331 8.56 -26.08 -25.36
CA ILE A 331 8.55 -24.71 -24.84
C ILE A 331 9.11 -24.72 -23.41
N SER A 332 9.93 -23.72 -23.07
CA SER A 332 10.57 -23.63 -21.75
C SER A 332 9.87 -22.63 -20.83
N PHE A 333 9.55 -23.05 -19.61
CA PHE A 333 8.92 -22.27 -18.53
C PHE A 333 9.91 -21.80 -17.45
N LYS A 334 11.21 -22.09 -17.61
CA LYS A 334 12.27 -21.71 -16.65
C LYS A 334 12.28 -20.24 -16.23
N ASN A 335 11.92 -19.34 -17.15
CA ASN A 335 11.92 -17.89 -16.93
C ASN A 335 10.54 -17.33 -16.60
N SER A 336 9.56 -18.20 -16.38
CA SER A 336 8.19 -17.82 -16.04
C SER A 336 7.94 -17.99 -14.55
N VAL A 337 6.94 -17.27 -14.04
CA VAL A 337 6.33 -17.54 -12.74
C VAL A 337 4.96 -18.15 -13.00
N VAL A 338 4.67 -19.28 -12.35
CA VAL A 338 3.38 -19.98 -12.50
C VAL A 338 2.53 -19.74 -11.27
N ILE A 339 1.33 -19.21 -11.44
CA ILE A 339 0.38 -18.93 -10.36
C ILE A 339 -0.93 -19.63 -10.67
N CYS A 340 -1.44 -20.41 -9.74
CA CYS A 340 -2.80 -20.94 -9.78
C CYS A 340 -3.63 -20.22 -8.72
N THR A 341 -4.79 -19.67 -9.07
CA THR A 341 -5.75 -19.18 -8.08
C THR A 341 -6.83 -20.24 -7.87
N SER A 342 -7.35 -20.29 -6.65
CA SER A 342 -8.53 -21.10 -6.35
C SER A 342 -9.41 -20.45 -5.30
N ASN A 343 -10.72 -20.66 -5.41
CA ASN A 343 -11.70 -20.29 -4.41
C ASN A 343 -12.02 -21.45 -3.44
N ILE A 344 -11.29 -22.58 -3.50
CA ILE A 344 -11.43 -23.69 -2.55
C ILE A 344 -11.19 -23.18 -1.11
N GLY A 345 -12.07 -23.61 -0.20
CA GLY A 345 -11.98 -23.24 1.22
C GLY A 345 -12.47 -21.83 1.54
N THR A 346 -13.02 -21.09 0.57
CA THR A 346 -13.56 -19.74 0.80
C THR A 346 -14.68 -19.74 1.83
N SER A 347 -15.61 -20.69 1.78
CA SER A 347 -16.70 -20.81 2.76
C SER A 347 -16.16 -21.05 4.17
N LEU A 348 -15.14 -21.90 4.33
CA LEU A 348 -14.50 -22.14 5.63
C LEU A 348 -13.82 -20.88 6.18
N ILE A 349 -13.16 -20.12 5.32
CA ILE A 349 -12.54 -18.83 5.68
C ILE A 349 -13.63 -17.83 6.09
N GLN A 350 -14.74 -17.76 5.36
CA GLN A 350 -15.87 -16.87 5.66
C GLN A 350 -16.59 -17.27 6.95
N ASP A 351 -16.88 -18.56 7.16
CA ASP A 351 -17.56 -19.09 8.35
C ASP A 351 -16.76 -18.81 9.63
N GLU A 352 -15.43 -18.93 9.58
CA GLU A 352 -14.58 -18.58 10.71
C GLU A 352 -14.60 -17.08 11.04
N ILE A 353 -14.80 -16.23 10.04
CA ILE A 353 -14.95 -14.78 10.23
C ILE A 353 -16.32 -14.45 10.78
N MET A 354 -17.39 -15.08 10.26
CA MET A 354 -18.74 -14.92 10.78
C MET A 354 -18.84 -15.32 12.25
N LYS A 355 -18.17 -16.41 12.65
CA LYS A 355 -18.09 -16.85 14.06
C LYS A 355 -17.36 -15.87 14.98
N SER A 356 -16.49 -15.01 14.43
CA SER A 356 -15.74 -14.02 15.21
C SER A 356 -16.53 -12.74 15.53
N GLY A 357 -17.77 -12.60 15.04
CA GLY A 357 -18.64 -11.44 15.33
C GLY A 357 -18.20 -10.11 14.70
N LYS A 358 -17.09 -10.09 13.92
CA LYS A 358 -16.51 -8.90 13.28
C LYS A 358 -17.23 -8.50 11.97
N MET A 359 -18.57 -8.56 11.92
CA MET A 359 -19.35 -8.11 10.75
C MET A 359 -19.97 -6.73 10.90
N ASP A 360 -20.05 -6.17 12.11
CA ASP A 360 -20.53 -4.81 12.27
C ASP A 360 -19.46 -3.80 11.88
N ILE A 361 -19.80 -2.97 10.89
CA ILE A 361 -19.04 -1.79 10.46
C ILE A 361 -19.21 -0.69 11.52
N GLN A 362 -18.68 -0.91 12.71
CA GLN A 362 -18.54 0.14 13.71
C GLN A 362 -17.06 0.48 13.82
N GLU A 363 -16.75 1.76 13.66
CA GLU A 363 -15.42 2.26 14.01
C GLU A 363 -15.13 1.80 15.43
N PRO A 364 -13.95 1.23 15.71
CA PRO A 364 -13.59 0.92 17.08
C PRO A 364 -13.66 2.23 17.87
N THR A 365 -14.61 2.32 18.80
CA THR A 365 -14.73 3.50 19.65
C THR A 365 -13.43 3.65 20.42
N ILE A 366 -12.82 4.83 20.30
CA ILE A 366 -11.56 5.14 20.98
C ILE A 366 -11.76 5.04 22.50
N LEU A 367 -12.93 5.46 22.96
CA LEU A 367 -13.35 5.45 24.34
C LEU A 367 -14.74 4.80 24.42
N SER A 368 -14.90 3.79 25.27
CA SER A 368 -16.14 3.01 25.36
C SER A 368 -17.22 3.77 26.13
N THR A 369 -16.87 4.31 27.31
CA THR A 369 -17.78 5.14 28.11
C THR A 369 -17.01 6.19 28.89
N TYR A 370 -17.63 7.33 29.19
CA TYR A 370 -17.11 8.36 30.10
C TYR A 370 -18.27 8.93 30.92
N THR A 371 -18.14 8.92 32.24
CA THR A 371 -19.17 9.41 33.15
C THR A 371 -18.56 9.99 34.43
N PHE A 372 -19.39 10.63 35.24
CA PHE A 372 -19.01 11.27 36.49
C PHE A 372 -19.83 10.73 37.65
N SER A 373 -19.16 10.41 38.76
CA SER A 373 -19.87 10.12 40.01
C SER A 373 -20.47 11.41 40.62
N PRO A 374 -21.44 11.30 41.55
CA PRO A 374 -21.99 12.46 42.27
C PRO A 374 -20.95 13.29 43.02
N ARG A 375 -19.81 12.68 43.39
CA ARG A 375 -18.71 13.34 44.11
C ARG A 375 -17.68 13.99 43.20
N GLY A 376 -17.90 13.97 41.88
CA GLY A 376 -16.99 14.52 40.88
C GLY A 376 -15.87 13.57 40.43
N ARG A 377 -15.83 12.32 40.92
CA ARG A 377 -14.92 11.30 40.36
C ARG A 377 -15.23 11.05 38.90
N GLU A 378 -14.21 11.10 38.06
CA GLU A 378 -14.29 10.78 36.64
C GLU A 378 -14.06 9.29 36.44
N ILE A 379 -14.92 8.66 35.63
CA ILE A 379 -14.87 7.24 35.33
C ILE A 379 -14.91 7.08 33.82
N MET A 380 -13.86 6.49 33.25
CA MET A 380 -13.86 6.09 31.84
C MET A 380 -13.65 4.59 31.71
N THR A 381 -14.29 4.01 30.70
CA THR A 381 -14.02 2.64 30.29
C THR A 381 -13.37 2.66 28.93
N ILE A 382 -12.24 1.98 28.83
CA ILE A 382 -11.56 1.74 27.55
C ILE A 382 -11.48 0.22 27.43
N MET A 383 -12.29 -0.34 26.52
CA MET A 383 -12.35 -1.77 26.27
C MET A 383 -12.81 -2.56 27.52
N GLY A 384 -11.90 -3.22 28.23
CA GLY A 384 -12.17 -4.06 29.41
C GLY A 384 -11.55 -3.56 30.71
N LYS A 385 -10.94 -2.36 30.68
CA LYS A 385 -10.36 -1.71 31.85
C LYS A 385 -11.18 -0.46 32.18
N ILE A 386 -11.35 -0.24 33.48
CA ILE A 386 -11.95 0.98 34.01
C ILE A 386 -10.84 1.85 34.57
N PHE A 387 -10.90 3.14 34.24
CA PHE A 387 -9.97 4.13 34.73
C PHE A 387 -10.76 5.13 35.56
N GLN A 388 -10.29 5.39 36.77
CA GLN A 388 -10.90 6.32 37.71
C GLN A 388 -9.91 7.37 38.14
N ARG A 389 -10.35 8.62 38.28
CA ARG A 389 -9.59 9.66 39.00
C ARG A 389 -10.52 10.57 39.78
N GLU A 390 -10.03 11.05 40.92
CA GLU A 390 -10.75 12.03 41.73
C GLU A 390 -10.60 13.44 41.15
N SER A 391 -11.64 14.27 41.25
CA SER A 391 -11.64 15.65 40.72
C SER A 391 -10.52 16.54 41.29
N LYS A 392 -9.96 16.17 42.45
CA LYS A 392 -8.88 16.91 43.13
C LYS A 392 -7.48 16.50 42.66
N ASP A 393 -7.33 15.32 42.07
CA ASP A 393 -6.05 14.76 41.66
C ASP A 393 -5.81 15.08 40.18
N VAL A 394 -5.17 16.21 39.94
CA VAL A 394 -4.76 16.61 38.59
C VAL A 394 -3.55 15.77 38.19
N GLY A 395 -3.76 14.55 37.70
CA GLY A 395 -2.72 13.86 36.94
C GLY A 395 -2.79 12.35 36.79
N GLU A 396 -3.32 11.57 37.73
CA GLU A 396 -3.14 10.10 37.69
C GLU A 396 -4.45 9.32 37.58
N TRP A 397 -4.57 8.55 36.50
CA TRP A 397 -5.64 7.58 36.29
C TRP A 397 -5.32 6.28 37.01
N GLN A 398 -6.21 5.83 37.89
CA GLN A 398 -6.14 4.52 38.51
C GLN A 398 -6.83 3.50 37.60
N ALA A 399 -6.06 2.58 37.04
CA ALA A 399 -6.57 1.51 36.17
C ALA A 399 -6.89 0.26 36.99
N SER A 400 -8.06 -0.33 36.76
CA SER A 400 -8.41 -1.68 37.26
C SER A 400 -9.16 -2.47 36.20
N MET A 401 -9.27 -3.79 36.37
CA MET A 401 -10.09 -4.60 35.47
C MET A 401 -11.56 -4.39 35.80
N LEU A 402 -12.45 -4.52 34.80
CA LEU A 402 -13.89 -4.49 35.04
C LEU A 402 -14.35 -5.58 36.04
N LEU A 403 -13.67 -6.72 36.07
CA LEU A 403 -13.93 -7.74 37.08
C LEU A 403 -13.74 -7.20 38.51
N ASP A 404 -12.71 -6.38 38.74
CA ASP A 404 -12.45 -5.77 40.03
C ASP A 404 -13.52 -4.73 40.37
N TYR A 405 -14.03 -4.01 39.36
CA TYR A 405 -15.13 -3.06 39.54
C TYR A 405 -16.38 -3.74 40.11
N PHE A 406 -16.75 -4.90 39.58
CA PHE A 406 -17.93 -5.66 40.02
C PHE A 406 -17.66 -6.59 41.21
N SER A 407 -16.42 -6.66 41.71
CA SER A 407 -16.04 -7.55 42.80
C SER A 407 -16.85 -7.27 44.07
N GLY A 408 -17.46 -8.33 44.63
CA GLY A 408 -18.29 -8.25 45.84
C GLY A 408 -19.68 -7.62 45.63
N GLN A 409 -20.09 -7.38 44.39
CA GLN A 409 -21.43 -6.93 44.00
C GLN A 409 -22.28 -8.14 43.56
N LYS A 410 -23.61 -8.01 43.62
CA LYS A 410 -24.57 -9.09 43.34
C LYS A 410 -25.69 -8.59 42.44
N LEU A 411 -26.19 -9.47 41.58
CA LEU A 411 -27.41 -9.26 40.81
C LEU A 411 -28.61 -9.74 41.63
N GLU A 412 -29.67 -8.93 41.65
CA GLU A 412 -30.97 -9.26 42.23
C GLU A 412 -31.71 -10.17 41.25
N SER A 413 -31.89 -11.43 41.63
CA SER A 413 -32.59 -12.44 40.82
C SER A 413 -34.10 -12.16 40.83
N GLN A 414 -34.69 -11.84 39.68
CA GLN A 414 -36.15 -11.72 39.55
C GLN A 414 -36.84 -13.02 39.12
N ASP A 415 -36.09 -14.00 38.58
CA ASP A 415 -36.63 -15.30 38.13
C ASP A 415 -35.71 -16.47 38.52
N GLU A 416 -36.29 -17.58 39.00
CA GLU A 416 -35.58 -18.85 39.35
C GLU A 416 -34.95 -19.57 38.13
N LYS A 417 -34.98 -18.97 36.93
CA LYS A 417 -34.47 -19.57 35.67
C LYS A 417 -33.21 -18.91 35.12
N GLU A 418 -32.69 -17.85 35.74
CA GLU A 418 -31.50 -17.10 35.28
C GLU A 418 -30.30 -17.21 36.24
N ASP A 419 -29.93 -18.41 36.65
CA ASP A 419 -28.75 -18.65 37.50
C ASP A 419 -27.39 -18.38 36.81
N ASP A 420 -27.38 -18.04 35.51
CA ASP A 420 -26.18 -17.76 34.71
C ASP A 420 -25.96 -16.26 34.40
N ALA A 421 -26.76 -15.35 34.96
CA ALA A 421 -26.60 -13.92 34.71
C ALA A 421 -25.27 -13.39 35.27
N GLN A 422 -24.39 -12.91 34.38
CA GLN A 422 -23.06 -12.38 34.73
C GLN A 422 -22.93 -10.90 34.37
N PHE A 423 -22.14 -10.17 35.17
CA PHE A 423 -21.78 -8.79 34.85
C PHE A 423 -20.96 -8.70 33.54
N PRO A 424 -21.08 -7.59 32.79
CA PRO A 424 -20.36 -7.39 31.54
C PRO A 424 -18.88 -7.05 31.77
N ILE A 425 -18.08 -8.07 32.11
CA ILE A 425 -16.64 -7.93 32.43
C ILE A 425 -15.74 -7.71 31.21
N GLN A 426 -16.26 -7.92 29.99
CA GLN A 426 -15.53 -7.70 28.73
C GLN A 426 -15.69 -6.27 28.17
N GLY A 427 -16.52 -5.45 28.82
CA GLY A 427 -16.90 -4.11 28.36
C GLY A 427 -18.41 -3.94 28.23
N PHE A 428 -18.84 -2.69 28.21
CA PHE A 428 -20.25 -2.29 28.07
C PHE A 428 -20.37 -1.05 27.18
N ASP A 429 -21.56 -0.87 26.61
CA ASP A 429 -21.86 0.13 25.58
C ASP A 429 -22.12 1.52 26.15
N THR A 430 -22.80 1.60 27.29
CA THR A 430 -23.08 2.88 27.95
C THR A 430 -22.87 2.78 29.46
N HIS A 431 -22.56 3.91 30.08
CA HIS A 431 -22.41 4.05 31.53
C HIS A 431 -22.90 5.43 31.93
N ALA A 432 -23.99 5.49 32.67
CA ALA A 432 -24.61 6.72 33.12
C ALA A 432 -24.75 6.72 34.64
N ILE A 433 -24.38 7.82 35.29
CA ILE A 433 -24.58 8.01 36.72
C ILE A 433 -25.31 9.33 36.94
N SER A 434 -26.40 9.30 37.71
CA SER A 434 -27.18 10.48 38.05
C SER A 434 -26.59 11.24 39.23
N ALA A 435 -26.98 12.50 39.41
CA ALA A 435 -26.58 13.30 40.57
C ALA A 435 -27.05 12.69 41.91
N LYS A 436 -28.16 11.93 41.91
CA LYS A 436 -28.67 11.20 43.08
C LYS A 436 -27.88 9.90 43.35
N GLY A 437 -26.96 9.54 42.45
CA GLY A 437 -26.15 8.34 42.52
C GLY A 437 -26.80 7.10 41.92
N VAL A 438 -27.90 7.23 41.19
CA VAL A 438 -28.46 6.12 40.40
C VAL A 438 -27.48 5.81 39.28
N GLU A 439 -27.21 4.54 39.01
CA GLU A 439 -26.23 4.14 38.00
C GLU A 439 -26.82 3.10 37.05
N PHE A 440 -26.54 3.29 35.76
CA PHE A 440 -26.95 2.43 34.66
C PHE A 440 -25.75 2.02 33.82
N ILE A 441 -25.72 0.76 33.43
CA ILE A 441 -24.77 0.18 32.50
C ILE A 441 -25.56 -0.62 31.47
N SER A 442 -25.33 -0.41 30.17
CA SER A 442 -25.94 -1.23 29.12
C SER A 442 -24.90 -2.02 28.36
N SER A 443 -25.18 -3.28 28.04
CA SER A 443 -24.35 -4.10 27.15
C SER A 443 -25.26 -4.89 26.23
N LYS A 444 -25.22 -4.59 24.92
CA LYS A 444 -26.19 -5.04 23.91
C LYS A 444 -27.61 -4.68 24.34
N ASP A 445 -28.47 -5.68 24.50
CA ASP A 445 -29.85 -5.57 24.93
C ASP A 445 -30.02 -5.59 26.45
N SER A 446 -28.97 -5.89 27.21
CA SER A 446 -29.04 -5.99 28.68
C SER A 446 -28.78 -4.64 29.34
N VAL A 447 -29.57 -4.31 30.37
CA VAL A 447 -29.47 -3.11 31.19
C VAL A 447 -29.29 -3.49 32.66
N PHE A 448 -28.20 -3.05 33.24
CA PHE A 448 -27.85 -3.22 34.64
C PHE A 448 -28.06 -1.88 35.34
N TYR A 449 -28.82 -1.83 36.42
CA TYR A 449 -28.99 -0.59 37.17
C TYR A 449 -29.04 -0.77 38.69
N ARG A 450 -28.62 0.27 39.42
CA ARG A 450 -28.69 0.33 40.89
C ARG A 450 -29.16 1.70 41.36
N THR A 451 -29.84 1.74 42.51
CA THR A 451 -30.43 2.96 43.08
C THR A 451 -29.40 3.93 43.67
N SER A 452 -28.20 3.44 43.98
CA SER A 452 -27.10 4.25 44.51
C SER A 452 -25.74 3.65 44.14
N THR A 453 -24.74 4.48 43.85
CA THR A 453 -23.34 4.08 43.57
C THR A 453 -22.69 3.34 44.74
N THR A 454 -23.26 3.41 45.95
CA THR A 454 -22.81 2.66 47.13
C THR A 454 -23.51 1.30 47.29
N SER A 455 -24.60 1.05 46.57
CA SER A 455 -25.32 -0.22 46.60
C SER A 455 -24.48 -1.33 45.98
N LYS A 456 -24.42 -2.48 46.66
CA LYS A 456 -23.81 -3.70 46.12
C LYS A 456 -24.78 -4.56 45.31
N ILE A 457 -26.07 -4.21 45.32
CA ILE A 457 -27.13 -4.95 44.65
C ILE A 457 -27.50 -4.21 43.37
N TRP A 458 -27.50 -4.94 42.26
CA TRP A 458 -27.86 -4.49 40.92
C TRP A 458 -29.10 -5.22 40.44
N LYS A 459 -29.96 -4.53 39.70
CA LYS A 459 -31.07 -5.12 38.97
C LYS A 459 -30.64 -5.33 37.52
N LEU A 460 -30.99 -6.49 36.97
CA LEU A 460 -30.82 -6.81 35.55
C LEU A 460 -32.20 -6.77 34.88
N THR A 461 -32.27 -6.13 33.73
CA THR A 461 -33.42 -6.16 32.81
C THR A 461 -32.89 -6.09 31.37
N ASN A 462 -33.76 -6.24 30.38
CA ASN A 462 -33.40 -5.99 28.98
C ASN A 462 -33.99 -4.64 28.52
N LEU A 463 -33.54 -4.12 27.38
CA LEU A 463 -34.00 -2.84 26.84
C LEU A 463 -35.48 -2.85 26.48
N ILE A 464 -36.02 -4.00 26.06
CA ILE A 464 -37.45 -4.15 25.73
C ILE A 464 -38.29 -3.92 26.99
N ASP A 465 -37.95 -4.59 28.08
CA ASP A 465 -38.65 -4.50 29.36
C ASP A 465 -38.42 -3.15 30.03
N TYR A 466 -37.21 -2.59 29.92
CA TYR A 466 -36.90 -1.23 30.40
C TYR A 466 -37.78 -0.18 29.72
N PHE A 467 -38.03 -0.31 28.42
CA PHE A 467 -38.83 0.63 27.64
C PHE A 467 -40.31 0.27 27.51
N LYS A 468 -40.74 -0.89 28.03
CA LYS A 468 -42.06 -1.48 27.78
C LYS A 468 -43.26 -0.55 28.02
N ASP A 469 -43.23 0.21 29.11
CA ASP A 469 -44.32 1.10 29.53
C ASP A 469 -44.10 2.55 29.07
N ASN A 470 -43.12 2.79 28.20
CA ASN A 470 -42.77 4.12 27.71
C ASN A 470 -43.35 4.39 26.31
N VAL A 471 -43.71 5.64 26.03
CA VAL A 471 -44.31 6.05 24.76
C VAL A 471 -43.54 7.23 24.18
N VAL A 472 -43.27 7.21 22.87
CA VAL A 472 -42.67 8.34 22.16
C VAL A 472 -43.78 9.26 21.63
N ILE A 473 -43.98 10.41 22.28
CA ILE A 473 -45.16 11.26 22.07
C ILE A 473 -45.17 12.01 20.73
N ASN A 474 -44.02 12.16 20.08
CA ASN A 474 -43.86 12.87 18.82
C ASN A 474 -43.33 11.99 17.68
N ALA A 475 -43.49 10.66 17.80
CA ALA A 475 -43.17 9.71 16.74
C ALA A 475 -44.38 9.47 15.81
N LEU A 476 -44.12 9.24 14.53
CA LEU A 476 -45.14 8.82 13.57
C LEU A 476 -45.49 7.32 13.78
N PRO A 477 -46.76 6.92 13.67
CA PRO A 477 -47.20 5.53 13.86
C PRO A 477 -46.48 4.50 12.96
N ASP A 478 -46.14 4.90 11.73
CA ASP A 478 -45.54 4.02 10.71
C ASP A 478 -44.00 4.14 10.59
N ALA A 479 -43.33 4.73 11.60
CA ALA A 479 -41.89 5.00 11.57
C ALA A 479 -41.14 4.23 12.68
N PRO A 480 -40.70 2.98 12.43
CA PRO A 480 -39.99 2.16 13.42
C PRO A 480 -38.70 2.80 13.95
N GLU A 481 -37.99 3.55 13.10
CA GLU A 481 -36.78 4.29 13.45
C GLU A 481 -37.00 5.45 14.44
N GLN A 482 -38.27 5.85 14.64
CA GLN A 482 -38.65 6.87 15.61
C GLN A 482 -38.96 6.30 17.00
N GLN A 483 -39.09 4.98 17.11
CA GLN A 483 -39.34 4.27 18.35
C GLN A 483 -38.06 4.08 19.18
N LEU A 484 -38.23 3.76 20.47
CA LEU A 484 -37.11 3.56 21.38
C LEU A 484 -36.23 2.37 20.94
N PRO A 485 -34.89 2.51 21.00
CA PRO A 485 -33.96 1.47 20.58
C PRO A 485 -33.98 0.28 21.56
N THR A 486 -34.46 -0.88 21.10
CA THR A 486 -34.60 -2.10 21.92
C THR A 486 -33.44 -3.08 21.81
N SER A 487 -32.52 -2.91 20.86
CA SER A 487 -31.41 -3.84 20.63
C SER A 487 -30.09 -3.40 21.26
N ARG A 488 -29.77 -2.10 21.20
CA ARG A 488 -28.54 -1.53 21.73
C ARG A 488 -28.63 0.00 21.82
N LEU A 489 -28.10 0.56 22.91
CA LEU A 489 -27.91 2.00 23.08
C LEU A 489 -26.53 2.43 22.60
N LYS A 490 -26.44 3.60 21.96
CA LYS A 490 -25.15 4.20 21.59
C LYS A 490 -24.63 5.13 22.68
N THR A 491 -25.48 5.98 23.24
CA THR A 491 -25.16 6.73 24.47
C THR A 491 -26.34 6.68 25.44
N HIS A 492 -26.04 6.86 26.72
CA HIS A 492 -27.01 7.05 27.79
C HIS A 492 -26.43 8.09 28.75
N ALA A 493 -27.17 9.16 29.02
CA ALA A 493 -26.75 10.25 29.89
C ALA A 493 -27.90 10.73 30.78
N LEU A 494 -27.57 11.16 31.99
CA LEU A 494 -28.51 11.72 32.96
C LEU A 494 -28.06 13.14 33.30
N SER A 495 -28.93 14.13 33.07
CA SER A 495 -28.63 15.54 33.34
C SER A 495 -28.90 15.91 34.79
N LEU A 496 -28.38 17.07 35.20
CA LEU A 496 -28.65 17.64 36.54
C LEU A 496 -30.12 18.07 36.70
N ASP A 497 -30.78 18.46 35.61
CA ASP A 497 -32.18 18.88 35.59
C ASP A 497 -33.15 17.68 35.52
N GLU A 498 -32.67 16.49 35.88
CA GLU A 498 -33.43 15.24 35.90
C GLU A 498 -33.98 14.86 34.52
N TYR A 499 -33.21 15.07 33.45
CA TYR A 499 -33.53 14.51 32.13
C TYR A 499 -32.67 13.30 31.82
N GLU A 500 -33.29 12.28 31.23
CA GLU A 500 -32.62 11.12 30.67
C GLU A 500 -32.51 11.29 29.15
N TYR A 501 -31.30 11.07 28.63
CA TYR A 501 -30.99 11.13 27.21
C TYR A 501 -30.44 9.79 26.76
N VAL A 502 -30.98 9.25 25.68
CA VAL A 502 -30.41 8.09 24.99
C VAL A 502 -30.25 8.41 23.52
N THR A 503 -29.20 7.88 22.90
CA THR A 503 -29.00 8.03 21.45
C THR A 503 -28.80 6.69 20.77
N SER A 504 -29.15 6.66 19.50
CA SER A 504 -28.90 5.56 18.59
C SER A 504 -28.86 6.11 17.17
N LYS A 505 -27.80 5.77 16.42
CA LYS A 505 -27.51 6.34 15.09
C LYS A 505 -27.49 7.87 15.12
N ASP A 506 -28.32 8.52 14.31
CA ASP A 506 -28.46 9.95 14.10
C ASP A 506 -29.61 10.59 14.89
N ARG A 507 -30.19 9.86 15.86
CA ARG A 507 -31.35 10.29 16.64
C ARG A 507 -31.09 10.24 18.13
N TYR A 508 -31.79 11.13 18.84
CA TYR A 508 -31.85 11.13 20.30
C TYR A 508 -33.28 10.94 20.78
N TRP A 509 -33.40 10.42 21.99
CA TRP A 509 -34.63 10.40 22.77
C TRP A 509 -34.33 11.03 24.12
N ARG A 510 -35.26 11.84 24.62
CA ARG A 510 -35.18 12.43 25.95
C ARG A 510 -36.49 12.31 26.69
N ARG A 511 -36.41 12.21 28.01
CA ARG A 511 -37.57 12.32 28.91
C ARG A 511 -37.18 12.99 30.22
N LYS A 512 -38.17 13.43 30.98
CA LYS A 512 -37.96 13.85 32.36
C LYS A 512 -38.00 12.61 33.27
N GLU A 513 -37.13 12.55 34.28
CA GLU A 513 -37.05 11.45 35.22
C GLU A 513 -38.42 11.27 35.91
N GLY A 514 -38.95 10.04 35.89
CA GLY A 514 -40.26 9.71 36.44
C GLY A 514 -41.44 9.86 35.48
N THR A 515 -41.25 10.31 34.24
CA THR A 515 -42.29 10.29 33.19
C THR A 515 -42.13 9.08 32.26
N THR A 516 -43.24 8.59 31.71
CA THR A 516 -43.27 7.56 30.65
C THR A 516 -43.16 8.14 29.25
N ASP A 517 -43.34 9.46 29.13
CA ASP A 517 -43.39 10.17 27.86
C ASP A 517 -41.99 10.55 27.40
N TRP A 518 -41.60 10.05 26.23
CA TRP A 518 -40.33 10.35 25.56
C TRP A 518 -40.55 11.25 24.36
N GLU A 519 -39.67 12.22 24.20
CA GLU A 519 -39.54 13.02 22.99
C GLU A 519 -38.38 12.51 22.16
N THR A 520 -38.53 12.53 20.83
CA THR A 520 -37.47 12.13 19.91
C THR A 520 -37.15 13.21 18.87
N GLY A 521 -35.92 13.26 18.39
CA GLY A 521 -35.48 14.20 17.35
C GLY A 521 -34.20 13.75 16.67
N MET A 522 -33.83 14.40 15.56
CA MET A 522 -32.51 14.18 14.95
C MET A 522 -31.44 14.88 15.78
N LEU A 523 -30.21 14.35 15.81
CA LEU A 523 -29.10 14.96 16.54
C LEU A 523 -28.81 16.40 16.06
N LYS A 524 -29.06 16.72 14.78
CA LYS A 524 -29.00 18.11 14.30
C LYS A 524 -29.95 19.05 15.04
N ASP A 525 -31.14 18.57 15.40
CA ASP A 525 -32.18 19.38 16.05
C ASP A 525 -31.80 19.68 17.50
N TYR A 526 -31.01 18.80 18.13
CA TYR A 526 -30.44 19.03 19.46
C TYR A 526 -29.61 20.32 19.52
N PHE A 527 -28.93 20.64 18.42
CA PHE A 527 -28.02 21.78 18.32
C PHE A 527 -28.68 23.05 17.79
N ASN A 528 -30.00 23.11 17.65
CA ASN A 528 -30.69 24.27 17.09
C ASN A 528 -30.42 25.55 17.90
N GLY A 529 -29.76 26.53 17.27
CA GLY A 529 -29.36 27.80 17.89
C GLY A 529 -28.10 27.70 18.78
N HIS A 530 -27.35 26.61 18.70
CA HIS A 530 -26.04 26.46 19.34
C HIS A 530 -24.92 26.93 18.41
N THR A 531 -23.82 27.41 18.98
CA THR A 531 -22.63 27.86 18.24
C THR A 531 -21.37 27.21 18.79
N VAL A 532 -20.31 27.14 17.99
CA VAL A 532 -18.98 26.67 18.43
C VAL A 532 -18.08 27.88 18.61
N GLN A 533 -17.46 28.04 19.78
CA GLN A 533 -16.48 29.07 20.04
C GLN A 533 -15.16 28.71 19.36
N SER A 534 -14.62 29.62 18.55
CA SER A 534 -13.30 29.46 17.95
C SER A 534 -12.20 29.56 19.03
N PRO A 535 -11.08 28.82 18.91
CA PRO A 535 -9.98 28.86 19.91
C PRO A 535 -9.39 30.25 20.21
N ALA A 536 -9.72 31.26 19.40
CA ALA A 536 -9.26 32.64 19.57
C ALA A 536 -9.90 33.39 20.76
N ASP A 537 -11.08 32.97 21.24
CA ASP A 537 -11.85 33.71 22.26
C ASP A 537 -11.57 33.27 23.71
N VAL A 538 -10.74 32.24 23.92
CA VAL A 538 -10.53 31.63 25.25
C VAL A 538 -9.51 32.39 26.13
N LYS A 539 -8.86 33.45 25.62
CA LYS A 539 -7.86 34.23 26.38
C LYS A 539 -8.44 35.31 27.33
N SER A 540 -9.76 35.47 27.45
CA SER A 540 -10.36 36.60 28.18
C SER A 540 -11.06 36.27 29.51
N ALA A 541 -10.97 35.05 30.04
CA ALA A 541 -11.64 34.72 31.31
C ALA A 541 -10.77 33.87 32.26
N GLN A 542 -9.91 34.54 33.05
CA GLN A 542 -9.43 34.06 34.35
C GLN A 542 -9.47 35.23 35.36
N PRO A 543 -9.79 35.00 36.64
CA PRO A 543 -9.88 36.06 37.64
C PRO A 543 -8.49 36.52 38.09
N VAL A 544 -8.34 37.84 38.16
CA VAL A 544 -7.14 38.57 38.58
C VAL A 544 -6.82 38.30 40.06
N LYS A 545 -5.58 37.91 40.36
CA LYS A 545 -4.91 38.25 41.62
C LYS A 545 -3.69 39.12 41.29
N GLU A 546 -3.69 40.31 41.87
CA GLU A 546 -2.62 41.30 41.78
C GLU A 546 -1.36 40.80 42.49
N GLU A 547 -0.20 40.93 41.84
CA GLU A 547 0.93 41.67 42.41
C GLU A 547 2.07 41.92 41.40
N GLN A 548 2.44 43.20 41.32
CA GLN A 548 3.73 43.80 40.93
C GLN A 548 4.09 43.98 39.44
N LYS A 549 3.98 45.27 39.06
CA LYS A 549 4.48 45.99 37.89
C LYS A 549 6.00 45.84 37.68
N ASN A 550 6.46 45.70 36.43
CA ASN A 550 7.05 46.83 35.69
C ASN A 550 7.57 46.50 34.26
N VAL A 551 7.26 47.44 33.35
CA VAL A 551 7.94 47.82 32.08
C VAL A 551 7.64 47.02 30.78
N ALA A 552 6.49 47.39 30.20
CA ALA A 552 6.29 48.01 28.88
C ALA A 552 7.04 47.54 27.59
N LYS A 553 6.18 47.29 26.58
CA LYS A 553 6.31 47.46 25.11
C LYS A 553 7.05 46.38 24.31
N ASP A 554 6.26 45.48 23.72
CA ASP A 554 6.11 45.48 22.26
C ASP A 554 4.83 44.73 21.84
N GLU A 555 3.98 45.47 21.13
CA GLU A 555 2.69 45.04 20.63
C GLU A 555 2.81 44.69 19.14
N LYS A 556 2.10 43.62 18.72
CA LYS A 556 1.67 43.25 17.36
C LYS A 556 2.62 42.42 16.49
N ALA A 557 2.38 41.09 16.48
CA ALA A 557 2.05 40.30 15.28
C ALA A 557 1.99 38.80 15.60
N ALA A 558 0.83 38.27 16.01
CA ALA A 558 0.58 36.82 16.08
C ALA A 558 -0.33 36.38 14.93
N LYS A 559 0.21 35.49 14.10
CA LYS A 559 -0.37 34.92 12.88
C LYS A 559 -1.62 34.09 13.20
N LYS A 560 -2.74 34.38 12.51
CA LYS A 560 -3.89 33.47 12.40
C LYS A 560 -3.51 32.31 11.48
N THR A 561 -3.44 31.09 12.01
CA THR A 561 -3.42 29.84 11.24
C THR A 561 -4.86 29.43 10.96
N ASN A 562 -5.23 29.32 9.68
CA ASN A 562 -6.50 28.75 9.23
C ASN A 562 -6.56 27.26 9.61
N GLN A 563 -7.24 26.94 10.71
CA GLN A 563 -7.83 25.62 10.93
C GLN A 563 -9.23 25.62 10.28
N PRO A 564 -9.69 24.51 9.66
CA PRO A 564 -11.05 24.41 9.16
C PRO A 564 -12.04 24.63 10.32
N GLU A 565 -13.09 25.41 10.09
CA GLU A 565 -14.14 25.64 11.08
C GLU A 565 -14.82 24.31 11.42
N VAL A 566 -14.65 23.86 12.67
CA VAL A 566 -15.19 22.58 13.13
C VAL A 566 -16.64 22.78 13.55
N GLY A 567 -17.56 22.15 12.81
CA GLY A 567 -18.99 22.14 13.11
C GLY A 567 -19.38 21.33 14.37
N LEU A 568 -20.67 21.34 14.69
CA LEU A 568 -21.24 20.55 15.78
C LEU A 568 -21.42 19.08 15.36
N PRO A 569 -21.33 18.12 16.31
CA PRO A 569 -21.40 16.69 16.00
C PRO A 569 -22.86 16.25 15.80
N ILE A 570 -23.39 16.38 14.58
CA ILE A 570 -24.81 16.12 14.27
C ILE A 570 -25.11 14.69 13.77
N ASN A 571 -24.09 13.85 13.55
CA ASN A 571 -24.28 12.54 12.90
C ASN A 571 -24.44 11.38 13.88
N TYR A 572 -23.57 11.30 14.89
CA TYR A 572 -23.61 10.29 15.94
C TYR A 572 -22.76 10.78 17.12
N TRP A 573 -23.01 10.24 18.31
CA TRP A 573 -22.21 10.48 19.51
C TRP A 573 -21.58 9.18 20.00
N ASP A 574 -20.32 9.20 20.41
CA ASP A 574 -19.69 8.04 21.06
C ASP A 574 -19.92 8.05 22.56
N VAL A 575 -19.88 9.24 23.17
CA VAL A 575 -20.24 9.44 24.57
C VAL A 575 -21.02 10.73 24.73
N HIS A 576 -22.01 10.70 25.62
CA HIS A 576 -22.72 11.86 26.13
C HIS A 576 -22.72 11.77 27.65
N SER A 577 -22.32 12.83 28.34
CA SER A 577 -22.27 12.85 29.80
C SER A 577 -22.47 14.24 30.36
N PHE A 578 -23.00 14.31 31.57
CA PHE A 578 -23.10 15.52 32.37
C PHE A 578 -22.21 15.39 33.61
N SER A 579 -21.50 16.47 33.93
CA SER A 579 -20.68 16.57 35.11
C SER A 579 -21.48 17.18 36.27
N PRO A 580 -21.18 16.83 37.54
CA PRO A 580 -21.82 17.42 38.71
C PRO A 580 -21.69 18.94 38.82
N ASP A 581 -20.69 19.54 38.16
CA ASP A 581 -20.46 20.98 38.11
C ASP A 581 -21.26 21.72 37.02
N GLY A 582 -22.18 21.02 36.34
CA GLY A 582 -23.08 21.59 35.34
C GLY A 582 -22.55 21.59 33.91
N LYS A 583 -21.39 20.97 33.67
CA LYS A 583 -20.85 20.81 32.31
C LYS A 583 -21.53 19.68 31.55
N GLU A 584 -21.80 19.90 30.28
CA GLU A 584 -22.21 18.87 29.33
C GLU A 584 -21.05 18.54 28.38
N LEU A 585 -20.85 17.25 28.13
CA LEU A 585 -19.75 16.72 27.34
C LEU A 585 -20.29 15.75 26.27
N ILE A 586 -19.84 15.95 25.03
CA ILE A 586 -20.11 15.05 23.90
C ILE A 586 -18.77 14.68 23.27
N ILE A 587 -18.50 13.38 23.12
CA ILE A 587 -17.28 12.85 22.49
C ILE A 587 -17.65 12.19 21.17
N VAL A 588 -16.91 12.51 20.12
CA VAL A 588 -16.98 11.84 18.81
C VAL A 588 -15.57 11.64 18.29
N GLY A 589 -15.17 10.38 18.10
CA GLY A 589 -13.83 10.03 17.66
C GLY A 589 -12.75 10.57 18.61
N ASP A 590 -11.89 11.45 18.11
CA ASP A 590 -10.77 12.05 18.84
C ASP A 590 -11.07 13.45 19.43
N ARG A 591 -12.31 13.91 19.30
CA ARG A 591 -12.74 15.27 19.70
C ARG A 591 -13.79 15.24 20.80
N LEU A 592 -13.72 16.27 21.64
CA LEU A 592 -14.64 16.54 22.73
C LEU A 592 -15.27 17.92 22.51
N TRP A 593 -16.59 17.99 22.62
CA TRP A 593 -17.35 19.23 22.75
C TRP A 593 -17.79 19.37 24.20
N ILE A 594 -17.51 20.53 24.80
CA ILE A 594 -17.86 20.83 26.19
C ILE A 594 -18.54 22.19 26.30
N ARG A 595 -19.59 22.28 27.11
CA ARG A 595 -20.27 23.54 27.44
C ARG A 595 -20.74 23.56 28.89
N GLN A 596 -21.09 24.74 29.39
CA GLN A 596 -21.96 24.84 30.54
C GLN A 596 -23.41 24.57 30.10
N SER A 597 -24.16 23.79 30.86
CA SER A 597 -25.52 23.39 30.46
C SER A 597 -26.47 24.59 30.27
N SER A 598 -26.18 25.72 30.91
CA SER A 598 -26.89 27.00 30.76
C SER A 598 -26.49 27.82 29.52
N GLU A 599 -25.37 27.50 28.86
CA GLU A 599 -24.85 28.24 27.70
C GLU A 599 -25.12 27.52 26.39
N LYS A 600 -25.39 28.23 25.29
CA LYS A 600 -25.56 27.61 23.96
C LYS A 600 -24.27 27.50 23.16
N SER A 601 -23.17 27.98 23.72
CA SER A 601 -21.86 28.01 23.06
C SER A 601 -20.99 26.83 23.49
N TRP A 602 -20.56 26.02 22.52
CA TRP A 602 -19.70 24.87 22.73
C TRP A 602 -18.23 25.22 22.54
N LYS A 603 -17.37 24.65 23.37
CA LYS A 603 -15.91 24.65 23.19
C LYS A 603 -15.49 23.28 22.67
N THR A 604 -14.63 23.26 21.66
CA THR A 604 -14.11 22.02 21.07
C THR A 604 -12.64 21.83 21.43
N LEU A 605 -12.30 20.63 21.92
CA LEU A 605 -10.96 20.23 22.32
C LEU A 605 -10.62 18.86 21.74
N MET A 606 -9.34 18.54 21.57
CA MET A 606 -8.92 17.16 21.31
C MET A 606 -8.92 16.38 22.61
N LEU A 607 -9.22 15.07 22.57
CA LEU A 607 -9.21 14.23 23.78
C LEU A 607 -7.87 14.28 24.52
N LYS A 608 -6.74 14.32 23.78
CA LYS A 608 -5.40 14.44 24.36
C LYS A 608 -5.20 15.75 25.14
N ASP A 609 -5.73 16.84 24.63
CA ASP A 609 -5.61 18.16 25.27
C ASP A 609 -6.47 18.24 26.53
N TYR A 610 -7.64 17.59 26.52
CA TYR A 610 -8.54 17.54 27.68
C TYR A 610 -8.04 16.59 28.77
N PHE A 611 -7.58 15.38 28.41
CA PHE A 611 -7.12 14.37 29.36
C PHE A 611 -5.67 14.55 29.82
N GLY A 612 -4.85 15.31 29.07
CA GLY A 612 -3.45 15.62 29.39
C GLY A 612 -2.47 14.50 29.02
N GLN A 613 -1.20 14.66 29.43
CA GLN A 613 -0.10 13.74 29.08
C GLN A 613 -0.23 12.32 29.65
N ASN A 614 -1.02 12.14 30.71
CA ASN A 614 -1.21 10.84 31.39
C ASN A 614 -2.45 10.07 30.89
N PHE A 615 -2.95 10.39 29.70
CA PHE A 615 -4.11 9.71 29.12
C PHE A 615 -3.76 8.24 28.75
N PRO A 616 -4.42 7.22 29.33
CA PRO A 616 -4.02 5.81 29.18
C PRO A 616 -4.20 5.23 27.77
N LEU A 617 -4.90 5.94 26.89
CA LEU A 617 -5.40 5.44 25.62
C LEU A 617 -4.31 4.85 24.72
N GLU A 618 -3.18 5.52 24.53
CA GLU A 618 -2.15 5.07 23.58
C GLU A 618 -1.57 3.71 23.96
N LYS A 619 -1.30 3.52 25.26
CA LYS A 619 -0.77 2.27 25.80
C LYS A 619 -1.77 1.11 25.64
N GLU A 620 -3.05 1.37 25.93
CA GLU A 620 -4.11 0.35 25.81
C GLU A 620 -4.42 0.00 24.36
N LEU A 621 -4.38 0.98 23.46
CA LEU A 621 -4.56 0.74 22.03
C LEU A 621 -3.44 -0.15 21.46
N ASP A 622 -2.21 0.05 21.94
CA ASP A 622 -1.05 -0.77 21.54
C ASP A 622 -1.07 -2.18 22.16
N GLU A 623 -1.48 -2.32 23.42
CA GLU A 623 -1.70 -3.63 24.06
C GLU A 623 -2.81 -4.41 23.33
N LYS A 624 -3.93 -3.75 23.01
CA LYS A 624 -5.03 -4.33 22.23
C LYS A 624 -4.56 -4.80 20.86
N LYS A 625 -3.82 -3.97 20.12
CA LYS A 625 -3.24 -4.36 18.83
C LYS A 625 -2.36 -5.60 18.94
N LYS A 626 -1.55 -5.73 20.00
CA LYS A 626 -0.71 -6.92 20.22
C LYS A 626 -1.55 -8.18 20.44
N ILE A 627 -2.55 -8.10 21.32
CA ILE A 627 -3.45 -9.22 21.63
C ILE A 627 -4.26 -9.62 20.39
N GLU A 628 -4.82 -8.66 19.66
CA GLU A 628 -5.54 -8.90 18.41
C GLU A 628 -4.64 -9.55 17.36
N ASN A 629 -3.38 -9.10 17.22
CA ASN A 629 -2.42 -9.71 16.31
C ASN A 629 -2.08 -11.17 16.68
N GLU A 630 -1.97 -11.50 17.98
CA GLU A 630 -1.73 -12.88 18.43
C GLU A 630 -2.96 -13.78 18.21
N LEU A 631 -4.16 -13.28 18.50
CA LEU A 631 -5.41 -13.97 18.22
C LEU A 631 -5.60 -14.23 16.73
N ASP A 632 -5.36 -13.22 15.89
CA ASP A 632 -5.45 -13.31 14.45
C ASP A 632 -4.44 -14.32 13.89
N LYS A 633 -3.20 -14.37 14.41
CA LYS A 633 -2.21 -15.41 14.02
C LYS A 633 -2.66 -16.83 14.37
N ASN A 634 -3.18 -17.03 15.59
CA ASN A 634 -3.67 -18.34 16.02
C ASN A 634 -4.89 -18.78 15.21
N GLN A 635 -5.78 -17.82 14.89
CA GLN A 635 -6.91 -18.06 13.99
C GLN A 635 -6.42 -18.46 12.61
N TYR A 636 -5.50 -17.71 12.01
CA TYR A 636 -4.91 -18.00 10.70
C TYR A 636 -4.34 -19.43 10.62
N LEU A 637 -3.60 -19.87 11.64
CA LEU A 637 -3.05 -21.23 11.68
C LEU A 637 -4.15 -22.31 11.67
N ARG A 638 -5.25 -22.09 12.41
CA ARG A 638 -6.42 -23.00 12.40
C ARG A 638 -7.10 -23.01 11.04
N THR A 639 -7.34 -21.83 10.44
CA THR A 639 -7.91 -21.70 9.10
C THR A 639 -7.06 -22.42 8.07
N LYS A 640 -5.73 -22.23 8.14
CA LYS A 640 -4.76 -22.83 7.23
C LYS A 640 -4.85 -24.35 7.23
N ILE A 641 -4.92 -24.99 8.40
CA ILE A 641 -5.05 -26.44 8.49
C ILE A 641 -6.33 -26.93 7.79
N LYS A 642 -7.47 -26.27 8.03
CA LYS A 642 -8.75 -26.63 7.41
C LYS A 642 -8.74 -26.46 5.89
N VAL A 643 -8.26 -25.32 5.41
CA VAL A 643 -8.15 -25.01 3.99
C VAL A 643 -7.21 -26.00 3.28
N MET A 644 -6.08 -26.35 3.90
CA MET A 644 -5.16 -27.35 3.34
C MET A 644 -5.78 -28.75 3.25
N ASN A 645 -6.65 -29.12 4.20
CA ASN A 645 -7.35 -30.39 4.13
C ASN A 645 -8.36 -30.43 2.97
N GLU A 646 -9.07 -29.33 2.69
CA GLU A 646 -9.92 -29.22 1.50
C GLU A 646 -9.12 -29.24 0.21
N LEU A 647 -7.99 -28.52 0.17
CA LEU A 647 -7.10 -28.49 -0.99
C LEU A 647 -6.63 -29.89 -1.40
N ARG A 648 -6.28 -30.73 -0.41
CA ARG A 648 -5.84 -32.13 -0.63
C ARG A 648 -6.92 -33.05 -1.14
N LYS A 649 -8.21 -32.71 -1.00
CA LYS A 649 -9.30 -33.49 -1.61
C LYS A 649 -9.39 -33.27 -3.11
N PHE A 650 -9.06 -32.06 -3.55
CA PHE A 650 -9.16 -31.68 -4.96
C PHE A 650 -7.85 -31.93 -5.72
N PHE A 651 -6.72 -31.50 -5.16
CA PHE A 651 -5.42 -31.69 -5.77
C PHE A 651 -4.74 -32.97 -5.30
N ARG A 652 -4.13 -33.68 -6.25
CA ARG A 652 -3.26 -34.81 -5.93
C ARG A 652 -2.09 -34.34 -5.05
N PRO A 653 -1.70 -35.08 -4.00
CA PRO A 653 -0.56 -34.73 -3.15
C PRO A 653 0.72 -34.48 -3.94
N GLU A 654 0.91 -35.23 -5.03
CA GLU A 654 2.01 -35.07 -5.98
C GLU A 654 2.13 -33.64 -6.49
N LEU A 655 1.02 -33.06 -6.98
CA LEU A 655 0.99 -31.70 -7.53
C LEU A 655 1.21 -30.65 -6.44
N ILE A 656 0.58 -30.80 -5.26
CA ILE A 656 0.74 -29.85 -4.15
C ILE A 656 2.22 -29.74 -3.75
N ASN A 657 2.92 -30.86 -3.67
CA ASN A 657 4.34 -30.91 -3.33
C ASN A 657 5.26 -30.33 -4.41
N ARG A 658 4.74 -30.02 -5.60
CA ARG A 658 5.52 -29.36 -6.66
C ARG A 658 5.44 -27.85 -6.62
N PHE A 659 4.40 -27.27 -6.02
CA PHE A 659 4.36 -25.84 -5.79
C PHE A 659 5.40 -25.44 -4.74
N ASP A 660 6.03 -24.27 -4.92
CA ASP A 660 6.99 -23.76 -3.93
C ASP A 660 6.28 -23.36 -2.65
N GLU A 661 5.11 -22.71 -2.77
CA GLU A 661 4.31 -22.26 -1.63
C GLU A 661 2.80 -22.32 -1.96
N VAL A 662 2.01 -22.68 -0.94
CA VAL A 662 0.55 -22.52 -0.94
C VAL A 662 0.20 -21.35 -0.04
N ILE A 663 -0.39 -20.31 -0.63
CA ILE A 663 -0.62 -19.01 0.00
C ILE A 663 -2.11 -18.83 0.21
N ILE A 664 -2.49 -18.50 1.44
CA ILE A 664 -3.87 -18.22 1.82
C ILE A 664 -4.01 -16.72 2.03
N PHE A 665 -4.90 -16.10 1.28
CA PHE A 665 -5.25 -14.69 1.39
C PHE A 665 -6.32 -14.50 2.44
N GLU A 666 -6.09 -13.52 3.29
CA GLU A 666 -7.02 -13.14 4.36
C GLU A 666 -8.12 -12.23 3.80
N PRO A 667 -9.34 -12.31 4.31
CA PRO A 667 -10.36 -11.34 3.96
C PRO A 667 -10.04 -9.94 4.46
N LEU A 668 -10.56 -8.94 3.75
CA LEU A 668 -10.26 -7.55 4.02
C LEU A 668 -11.14 -7.01 5.14
N LYS A 669 -10.51 -6.44 6.17
CA LYS A 669 -11.18 -5.69 7.25
C LYS A 669 -11.53 -4.28 6.78
N TYR A 670 -12.41 -3.60 7.53
CA TYR A 670 -12.80 -2.21 7.25
C TYR A 670 -11.59 -1.28 7.08
N GLU A 671 -10.58 -1.39 7.97
CA GLU A 671 -9.35 -0.58 7.90
C GLU A 671 -8.56 -0.80 6.61
N HIS A 672 -8.57 -2.03 6.08
CA HIS A 672 -7.90 -2.36 4.82
C HIS A 672 -8.67 -1.76 3.64
N MET A 673 -10.00 -1.85 3.68
CA MET A 673 -10.89 -1.30 2.66
C MET A 673 -10.75 0.21 2.55
N LEU A 674 -10.64 0.92 3.69
CA LEU A 674 -10.41 2.37 3.70
C LEU A 674 -9.12 2.74 2.97
N LYS A 675 -8.01 2.04 3.24
CA LYS A 675 -6.74 2.24 2.53
C LYS A 675 -6.85 1.95 1.02
N ILE A 676 -7.63 0.93 0.64
CA ILE A 676 -7.87 0.60 -0.77
C ILE A 676 -8.66 1.72 -1.46
N VAL A 677 -9.69 2.26 -0.82
CA VAL A 677 -10.44 3.42 -1.34
C VAL A 677 -9.52 4.63 -1.52
N GLU A 678 -8.67 4.93 -0.52
CA GLU A 678 -7.69 6.01 -0.65
C GLU A 678 -6.72 5.80 -1.82
N LEU A 679 -6.26 4.57 -2.07
CA LEU A 679 -5.41 4.27 -3.22
C LEU A 679 -6.15 4.50 -4.55
N GLN A 680 -7.42 4.08 -4.65
CA GLN A 680 -8.23 4.31 -5.85
C GLN A 680 -8.53 5.80 -6.08
N LEU A 681 -8.84 6.55 -5.03
CA LEU A 681 -9.04 7.99 -5.09
C LEU A 681 -7.75 8.74 -5.47
N LYS A 682 -6.57 8.28 -5.04
CA LYS A 682 -5.28 8.80 -5.51
C LYS A 682 -5.05 8.55 -7.00
N ALA A 683 -5.47 7.38 -7.51
CA ALA A 683 -5.39 7.10 -8.95
C ALA A 683 -6.32 8.03 -9.75
N LEU A 684 -7.55 8.25 -9.27
CA LEU A 684 -8.48 9.21 -9.85
C LEU A 684 -7.93 10.65 -9.80
N LYS A 685 -7.33 11.04 -8.67
CA LYS A 685 -6.66 12.33 -8.51
C LYS A 685 -5.64 12.57 -9.61
N LYS A 686 -4.77 11.60 -9.88
CA LYS A 686 -3.75 11.71 -10.92
C LYS A 686 -4.36 11.91 -12.32
N LEU A 687 -5.45 11.20 -12.63
CA LEU A 687 -6.15 11.35 -13.91
C LEU A 687 -6.77 12.75 -14.07
N LEU A 688 -7.28 13.34 -13.00
CA LEU A 688 -7.81 14.71 -13.00
C LEU A 688 -6.69 15.77 -13.03
N GLU A 689 -5.56 15.52 -12.37
CA GLU A 689 -4.37 16.37 -12.44
C GLU A 689 -3.82 16.46 -13.87
N ASP A 690 -3.84 15.37 -14.64
CA ASP A 690 -3.48 15.36 -16.07
C ASP A 690 -4.42 16.25 -16.92
N GLN A 691 -5.62 16.55 -16.41
CA GLN A 691 -6.58 17.51 -16.99
C GLN A 691 -6.52 18.89 -16.33
N ASN A 692 -5.51 19.17 -15.50
CA ASN A 692 -5.36 20.40 -14.71
C ASN A 692 -6.51 20.66 -13.73
N ILE A 693 -7.18 19.62 -13.23
CA ILE A 693 -8.24 19.72 -12.22
C ILE A 693 -7.69 19.19 -10.88
N GLY A 694 -7.74 20.01 -9.84
CA GLY A 694 -7.41 19.59 -8.48
C GLY A 694 -8.49 18.68 -7.91
N PHE A 695 -8.11 17.63 -7.18
CA PHE A 695 -9.06 16.72 -6.54
C PHE A 695 -8.64 16.37 -5.11
N SER A 696 -9.56 16.50 -4.17
CA SER A 696 -9.38 16.12 -2.77
C SER A 696 -10.69 15.60 -2.15
N TRP A 697 -10.59 14.93 -1.00
CA TRP A 697 -11.73 14.33 -0.33
C TRP A 697 -11.59 14.43 1.19
N THR A 698 -12.73 14.44 1.89
CA THR A 698 -12.76 14.38 3.35
C THR A 698 -12.70 12.93 3.86
N PRO A 699 -12.28 12.70 5.11
CA PRO A 699 -12.34 11.38 5.73
C PRO A 699 -13.76 10.82 5.78
N ALA A 700 -14.78 11.68 5.91
CA ALA A 700 -16.19 11.27 5.93
C ALA A 700 -16.61 10.66 4.58
N ALA A 701 -16.26 11.32 3.46
CA ALA A 701 -16.52 10.79 2.12
C ALA A 701 -15.85 9.43 1.89
N ALA A 702 -14.58 9.27 2.30
CA ALA A 702 -13.87 7.99 2.17
C ALA A 702 -14.53 6.87 2.97
N LYS A 703 -14.94 7.15 4.22
CA LYS A 703 -15.61 6.19 5.10
C LYS A 703 -16.96 5.75 4.53
N GLU A 704 -17.71 6.66 3.94
CA GLU A 704 -19.01 6.34 3.35
C GLU A 704 -18.88 5.51 2.07
N ILE A 705 -17.88 5.80 1.22
CA ILE A 705 -17.57 4.95 0.06
C ILE A 705 -17.29 3.51 0.50
N VAL A 706 -16.56 3.31 1.60
CA VAL A 706 -16.31 1.98 2.15
C VAL A 706 -17.63 1.34 2.60
N ARG A 707 -18.47 2.05 3.36
CA ARG A 707 -19.76 1.51 3.81
C ARG A 707 -20.67 1.10 2.65
N ALA A 708 -20.80 1.97 1.65
CA ALA A 708 -21.64 1.74 0.47
C ALA A 708 -21.09 0.66 -0.47
N GLY A 709 -19.77 0.38 -0.43
CA GLY A 709 -19.10 -0.59 -1.30
C GLY A 709 -18.54 -1.82 -0.60
N PHE A 710 -18.79 -1.99 0.70
CA PHE A 710 -18.35 -3.14 1.47
C PHE A 710 -19.27 -4.32 1.25
N ASP A 711 -18.70 -5.40 0.74
CA ASP A 711 -19.38 -6.68 0.66
C ASP A 711 -18.49 -7.77 1.31
N PRO A 712 -18.93 -8.41 2.41
CA PRO A 712 -18.19 -9.50 3.05
C PRO A 712 -17.86 -10.68 2.14
N LEU A 713 -18.72 -10.96 1.14
CA LEU A 713 -18.58 -12.09 0.22
C LEU A 713 -17.64 -11.76 -0.94
N TYR A 714 -17.72 -10.54 -1.48
CA TYR A 714 -16.99 -10.14 -2.68
C TYR A 714 -15.76 -9.24 -2.41
N GLY A 715 -15.47 -8.92 -1.16
CA GLY A 715 -14.31 -8.14 -0.74
C GLY A 715 -14.28 -6.74 -1.39
N ALA A 716 -13.11 -6.33 -1.91
CA ALA A 716 -12.93 -5.03 -2.55
C ALA A 716 -13.50 -4.92 -3.98
N ARG A 717 -14.09 -6.00 -4.53
CA ARG A 717 -14.55 -6.04 -5.92
C ARG A 717 -15.61 -4.99 -6.26
N PRO A 718 -16.62 -4.70 -5.40
CA PRO A 718 -17.62 -3.67 -5.68
C PRO A 718 -17.08 -2.25 -5.59
N LEU A 719 -16.02 -2.01 -4.79
CA LEU A 719 -15.53 -0.66 -4.48
C LEU A 719 -15.28 0.20 -5.72
N LYS A 720 -14.65 -0.37 -6.76
CA LYS A 720 -14.37 0.38 -8.00
C LYS A 720 -15.67 0.86 -8.65
N ARG A 721 -16.71 0.02 -8.68
CA ARG A 721 -18.03 0.39 -9.23
C ARG A 721 -18.74 1.41 -8.35
N THR A 722 -18.58 1.29 -7.03
CA THR A 722 -19.12 2.25 -6.05
C THR A 722 -18.49 3.62 -6.22
N ILE A 723 -17.16 3.72 -6.32
CA ILE A 723 -16.45 4.97 -6.60
C ILE A 723 -16.87 5.54 -7.95
N GLN A 724 -16.95 4.70 -8.99
CA GLN A 724 -17.42 5.14 -10.30
C GLN A 724 -18.83 5.75 -10.23
N LYS A 725 -19.75 5.09 -9.55
CA LYS A 725 -21.15 5.54 -9.42
C LYS A 725 -21.29 6.80 -8.57
N LEU A 726 -20.62 6.85 -7.42
CA LEU A 726 -20.82 7.90 -6.42
C LEU A 726 -19.92 9.12 -6.64
N ILE A 727 -18.75 8.95 -7.26
CA ILE A 727 -17.73 9.99 -7.42
C ILE A 727 -17.47 10.30 -8.90
N GLU A 728 -17.03 9.33 -9.70
CA GLU A 728 -16.60 9.59 -11.09
C GLU A 728 -17.76 10.07 -11.97
N ASN A 729 -18.94 9.45 -11.86
CA ASN A 729 -20.11 9.81 -12.66
C ASN A 729 -20.59 11.25 -12.35
N PRO A 730 -20.81 11.67 -11.09
CA PRO A 730 -21.13 13.06 -10.78
C PRO A 730 -20.06 14.05 -11.23
N LEU A 731 -18.77 13.75 -11.03
CA LEU A 731 -17.68 14.60 -11.51
C LEU A 731 -17.71 14.76 -13.03
N SER A 732 -17.94 13.67 -13.76
CA SER A 732 -18.05 13.69 -15.22
C SER A 732 -19.21 14.58 -15.67
N SER A 733 -20.38 14.49 -15.02
CA SER A 733 -21.51 15.37 -15.29
C SER A 733 -21.19 16.83 -15.00
N LEU A 734 -20.52 17.15 -13.89
CA LEU A 734 -20.12 18.53 -13.55
C LEU A 734 -19.14 19.14 -14.55
N ILE A 735 -18.23 18.32 -15.09
CA ILE A 735 -17.30 18.73 -16.16
C ILE A 735 -18.06 18.98 -17.47
N ILE A 736 -18.96 18.07 -17.86
CA ILE A 736 -19.77 18.21 -19.09
C ILE A 736 -20.68 19.44 -19.01
N GLU A 737 -21.25 19.72 -17.85
CA GLU A 737 -22.08 20.91 -17.58
C GLU A 737 -21.26 22.22 -17.47
N GLN A 738 -19.93 22.16 -17.61
CA GLN A 738 -18.99 23.29 -17.47
C GLN A 738 -19.04 23.99 -16.10
N LYS A 739 -19.47 23.28 -15.05
CA LYS A 739 -19.45 23.77 -13.66
C LYS A 739 -18.05 23.69 -13.06
N VAL A 740 -17.27 22.69 -13.47
CA VAL A 740 -15.84 22.54 -13.15
C VAL A 740 -15.03 22.93 -14.38
N LYS A 741 -14.04 23.80 -14.20
CA LYS A 741 -13.15 24.29 -15.27
C LYS A 741 -11.70 23.96 -14.97
N ASP A 742 -10.85 24.07 -15.99
CA ASP A 742 -9.41 23.95 -15.85
C ASP A 742 -8.89 24.89 -14.74
N SER A 743 -8.03 24.37 -13.87
CA SER A 743 -7.50 25.02 -12.65
C SER A 743 -8.42 25.02 -11.42
N ASP A 744 -9.67 24.52 -11.52
CA ASP A 744 -10.52 24.36 -10.34
C ASP A 744 -10.06 23.17 -9.49
N THR A 745 -10.29 23.26 -8.18
CA THR A 745 -10.10 22.15 -7.24
C THR A 745 -11.44 21.67 -6.71
N VAL A 746 -11.76 20.39 -6.91
CA VAL A 746 -12.96 19.75 -6.39
C VAL A 746 -12.65 19.06 -5.06
N ILE A 747 -13.40 19.40 -4.03
CA ILE A 747 -13.37 18.78 -2.71
C ILE A 747 -14.65 17.97 -2.53
N VAL A 748 -14.52 16.67 -2.38
CA VAL A 748 -15.65 15.77 -2.11
C VAL A 748 -15.85 15.62 -0.61
N ASP A 749 -17.07 15.88 -0.14
CA ASP A 749 -17.49 15.66 1.23
C ASP A 749 -18.78 14.82 1.31
N PHE A 750 -19.15 14.39 2.51
CA PHE A 750 -20.39 13.66 2.78
C PHE A 750 -21.10 14.29 3.99
N ASP A 751 -22.33 14.77 3.77
CA ASP A 751 -23.11 15.49 4.79
C ASP A 751 -23.95 14.60 5.72
N GLY A 752 -23.95 13.29 5.47
CA GLY A 752 -24.78 12.31 6.19
C GLY A 752 -25.79 11.62 5.28
N ASP A 753 -26.25 12.29 4.22
CA ASP A 753 -27.24 11.76 3.28
C ASP A 753 -26.70 11.71 1.84
N ASN A 754 -25.97 12.74 1.40
CA ASN A 754 -25.48 12.89 0.03
C ASN A 754 -24.00 13.27 -0.05
N PHE A 755 -23.37 12.92 -1.18
CA PHE A 755 -22.04 13.42 -1.51
C PHE A 755 -22.13 14.86 -2.03
N ILE A 756 -21.35 15.75 -1.42
CA ILE A 756 -21.23 17.16 -1.79
C ILE A 756 -19.93 17.36 -2.55
N PHE A 757 -20.00 18.10 -3.66
CA PHE A 757 -18.86 18.45 -4.51
C PHE A 757 -18.62 19.96 -4.42
N ASN A 758 -17.68 20.38 -3.57
CA ASN A 758 -17.31 21.77 -3.39
C ASN A 758 -16.23 22.14 -4.42
N ILE A 759 -16.45 23.20 -5.19
CA ILE A 759 -15.54 23.66 -6.24
C ILE A 759 -14.84 24.93 -5.74
N GLU A 760 -13.54 24.84 -5.49
CA GLU A 760 -12.69 25.99 -5.18
C GLU A 760 -12.00 26.46 -6.45
N LYS A 761 -12.19 27.73 -6.80
CA LYS A 761 -11.48 28.38 -7.91
C LYS A 761 -10.05 28.67 -7.49
N VAL A 762 -9.08 28.08 -8.18
CA VAL A 762 -7.66 28.33 -7.92
C VAL A 762 -7.06 29.02 -9.14
N GLU A 763 -6.57 30.25 -8.97
CA GLU A 763 -5.81 30.94 -10.02
C GLU A 763 -4.37 30.44 -10.03
N LEU A 764 -3.94 29.81 -11.13
CA LEU A 764 -2.54 29.48 -11.37
C LEU A 764 -1.78 30.76 -11.73
N VAL A 765 -0.98 31.27 -10.78
CA VAL A 765 -0.09 32.42 -11.02
C VAL A 765 1.21 31.92 -11.63
N ASP A 766 1.47 32.34 -12.88
CA ASP A 766 2.73 32.12 -13.57
C ASP A 766 3.89 32.83 -12.85
N VAL A 767 4.93 32.08 -12.47
CA VAL A 767 6.06 32.57 -11.66
C VAL A 767 6.76 33.77 -12.33
N SER A 768 6.67 33.85 -13.66
CA SER A 768 7.22 34.91 -14.49
C SER A 768 6.50 36.27 -14.38
N LYS A 769 5.27 36.29 -13.85
CA LYS A 769 4.44 37.51 -13.68
C LYS A 769 4.52 38.11 -12.27
N LEU A 770 5.30 37.50 -11.38
CA LEU A 770 5.53 38.02 -10.04
C LEU A 770 6.62 39.11 -10.10
N ASN A 771 6.30 40.33 -9.67
CA ASN A 771 7.26 41.42 -9.54
C ASN A 771 8.48 40.95 -8.73
N VAL A 772 9.65 40.92 -9.38
CA VAL A 772 10.91 40.37 -8.87
C VAL A 772 11.49 41.20 -7.70
N ASP A 773 10.93 42.37 -7.40
CA ASP A 773 11.52 43.31 -6.43
C ASP A 773 11.25 43.01 -4.93
N GLN A 774 10.56 41.92 -4.55
CA GLN A 774 10.28 41.65 -3.12
C GLN A 774 10.32 40.18 -2.65
N THR A 775 11.20 39.31 -3.15
CA THR A 775 11.32 37.95 -2.55
C THR A 775 12.76 37.45 -2.45
N LYS A 776 13.39 37.63 -1.28
CA LYS A 776 14.54 36.78 -0.91
C LYS A 776 14.03 35.35 -0.67
N PRO A 777 14.70 34.31 -1.19
CA PRO A 777 14.36 32.92 -0.89
C PRO A 777 14.50 32.66 0.61
N ILE A 778 13.48 32.02 1.19
CA ILE A 778 13.44 31.69 2.61
C ILE A 778 13.65 30.19 2.75
N ARG A 779 14.51 29.78 3.68
CA ARG A 779 14.75 28.37 4.02
C ARG A 779 13.63 27.82 4.90
N TYR A 780 13.12 26.66 4.53
CA TYR A 780 12.11 25.89 5.27
C TYR A 780 12.61 24.49 5.59
N PHE A 781 12.15 23.97 6.72
CA PHE A 781 12.31 22.60 7.18
C PHE A 781 10.94 21.95 7.33
N CYS A 782 10.73 20.78 6.71
CA CYS A 782 9.49 20.04 6.83
C CYS A 782 9.53 19.09 8.03
N GLU A 783 8.59 19.25 8.98
CA GLU A 783 8.48 18.38 10.15
C GLU A 783 8.02 16.96 9.78
N LYS A 784 7.22 16.84 8.71
CA LYS A 784 6.64 15.55 8.29
C LYS A 784 7.66 14.61 7.63
N CYS A 785 8.61 15.14 6.86
CA CYS A 785 9.55 14.31 6.09
C CYS A 785 11.04 14.69 6.24
N GLY A 786 11.35 15.67 7.10
CA GLY A 786 12.71 16.13 7.38
C GLY A 786 13.38 16.92 6.24
N ASN A 787 12.64 17.24 5.17
CA ASN A 787 13.22 17.90 3.99
C ASN A 787 13.52 19.38 4.25
N LYS A 788 14.75 19.82 3.96
CA LYS A 788 15.14 21.24 3.94
C LYS A 788 15.06 21.77 2.51
N PHE A 789 14.32 22.84 2.28
CA PHE A 789 14.14 23.40 0.95
C PHE A 789 13.98 24.92 1.01
N GLU A 790 14.37 25.60 -0.06
CA GLU A 790 14.23 27.04 -0.21
C GLU A 790 13.08 27.34 -1.15
N THR A 791 12.20 28.26 -0.76
CA THR A 791 11.14 28.74 -1.66
C THR A 791 10.80 30.19 -1.40
N LEU A 792 10.34 30.87 -2.45
CA LEU A 792 9.81 32.22 -2.37
C LEU A 792 8.45 32.16 -1.66
N LYS A 793 8.27 32.96 -0.61
CA LYS A 793 6.98 33.08 0.07
C LYS A 793 6.25 34.31 -0.47
N LEU A 794 5.14 34.09 -1.14
CA LEU A 794 4.25 35.16 -1.58
C LEU A 794 3.33 35.57 -0.43
N LYS A 795 2.83 36.80 -0.48
CA LYS A 795 1.83 37.28 0.48
C LYS A 795 0.57 36.41 0.32
N ASN A 796 0.09 35.84 1.42
CA ASN A 796 -1.07 34.93 1.48
C ASN A 796 -0.90 33.55 0.80
N SER A 797 0.31 33.12 0.43
CA SER A 797 0.53 31.75 -0.05
C SER A 797 0.86 30.78 1.09
N THR A 798 0.30 29.58 1.01
CA THR A 798 0.66 28.45 1.89
C THR A 798 1.94 27.81 1.37
N VAL A 799 2.97 27.75 2.21
CA VAL A 799 4.23 27.09 1.86
C VAL A 799 4.04 25.59 2.02
N ILE A 800 4.31 24.85 0.95
CA ILE A 800 4.12 23.41 0.89
C ILE A 800 5.49 22.75 0.68
N CYS A 801 5.75 21.64 1.38
CA CYS A 801 6.96 20.87 1.18
C CYS A 801 7.03 20.31 -0.23
N SER A 802 8.09 20.65 -0.98
CA SER A 802 8.34 20.16 -2.34
C SER A 802 8.45 18.64 -2.46
N LYS A 803 8.66 17.92 -1.34
CA LYS A 803 8.83 16.46 -1.33
C LYS A 803 7.61 15.68 -0.86
N CYS A 804 6.83 16.22 0.09
CA CYS A 804 5.71 15.47 0.69
C CYS A 804 4.37 16.21 0.66
N ALA A 805 4.33 17.38 0.01
CA ALA A 805 3.17 18.24 -0.10
C ALA A 805 2.52 18.66 1.26
N SER A 806 3.26 18.52 2.37
CA SER A 806 2.79 18.95 3.69
C SER A 806 2.92 20.45 3.87
N ASN A 807 1.92 21.05 4.51
CA ASN A 807 1.94 22.42 5.01
C ASN A 807 2.65 22.56 6.37
N GLN A 808 3.11 21.46 6.97
CA GLN A 808 3.89 21.44 8.22
C GLN A 808 5.36 21.74 7.92
N VAL A 809 5.64 23.01 7.63
CA VAL A 809 6.97 23.52 7.30
C VAL A 809 7.34 24.70 8.19
N GLN A 810 8.47 24.60 8.88
CA GLN A 810 9.02 25.65 9.72
C GLN A 810 10.07 26.47 8.97
N GLN A 811 10.02 27.79 9.11
CA GLN A 811 11.06 28.67 8.58
C GLN A 811 12.32 28.58 9.46
N VAL A 812 13.46 28.34 8.83
CA VAL A 812 14.75 28.34 9.52
C VAL A 812 15.29 29.78 9.52
N ALA A 813 15.56 30.34 10.70
CA ALA A 813 16.16 31.67 10.81
C ALA A 813 17.59 31.64 10.26
N ALA A 814 17.98 32.69 9.51
CA ALA A 814 19.37 32.86 9.10
C ALA A 814 20.21 33.20 10.34
N GLU A 815 21.14 32.31 10.71
CA GLU A 815 22.17 32.63 11.70
C GLU A 815 23.00 33.81 11.21
N LYS A 816 23.29 34.75 12.11
CA LYS A 816 24.20 35.87 11.83
C LYS A 816 25.59 35.30 11.57
N GLU A 817 26.10 35.50 10.37
CA GLU A 817 27.54 35.42 10.09
C GLU A 817 28.26 36.44 10.96
N GLU A 818 28.94 35.98 12.00
CA GLU A 818 30.00 36.76 12.64
C GLU A 818 31.21 36.77 11.71
N LYS A 819 31.56 37.96 11.25
CA LYS A 819 32.79 38.25 10.52
C LYS A 819 33.99 37.99 11.43
N MET A 820 34.91 37.11 11.02
CA MET A 820 36.32 37.22 11.37
C MET A 820 37.14 37.39 10.09
N GLU A 821 38.01 38.40 10.12
CA GLU A 821 38.79 38.94 9.01
C GLU A 821 39.80 37.94 8.44
N GLU A 822 40.01 38.01 7.12
CA GLU A 822 41.08 37.31 6.40
C GLU A 822 42.46 37.88 6.76
N PRO A 823 43.50 37.03 6.81
CA PRO A 823 44.83 37.43 6.39
C PRO A 823 45.09 36.92 4.96
N THR A 824 45.16 37.88 4.06
CA THR A 824 45.83 37.95 2.75
C THR A 824 46.62 36.74 2.24
N SER A 825 46.35 36.37 0.99
CA SER A 825 47.22 35.58 0.12
C SER A 825 48.53 36.32 -0.25
N LYS A 826 49.68 35.65 -0.16
CA LYS A 826 50.82 35.87 -1.06
C LYS A 826 51.54 34.56 -1.36
N GLY A 827 51.71 34.30 -2.66
CA GLY A 827 53.00 33.90 -3.20
C GLY A 827 53.32 32.40 -3.24
N VAL A 828 53.10 31.83 -4.42
CA VAL A 828 53.89 30.74 -5.02
C VAL A 828 55.39 31.07 -4.89
N THR A 829 56.25 30.13 -4.46
CA THR A 829 57.36 29.53 -5.25
C THR A 829 58.34 28.71 -4.40
N ASP A 830 58.88 27.67 -5.06
CA ASP A 830 60.18 27.00 -4.87
C ASP A 830 60.33 25.71 -4.03
N LYS A 831 60.70 24.66 -4.78
CA LYS A 831 61.49 23.45 -4.43
C LYS A 831 62.85 23.85 -3.79
N PRO A 832 63.75 22.93 -3.32
CA PRO A 832 63.72 21.45 -3.23
C PRO A 832 64.20 20.87 -1.87
N LEU A 833 64.15 19.53 -1.78
CA LEU A 833 65.03 18.58 -1.05
C LEU A 833 66.04 19.15 -0.02
N GLU A 834 66.01 18.68 1.24
CA GLU A 834 66.91 17.61 1.73
C GLU A 834 66.74 17.30 3.24
N GLN A 835 67.04 16.03 3.57
CA GLN A 835 67.55 15.49 4.85
C GLN A 835 66.59 15.20 6.03
N ASN A 836 66.42 13.89 6.23
CA ASN A 836 66.11 13.21 7.50
C ASN A 836 67.05 13.67 8.64
N PRO A 837 66.57 13.61 9.90
CA PRO A 837 66.94 12.45 10.71
C PRO A 837 65.77 11.88 11.54
N GLN A 838 65.58 10.56 11.38
CA GLN A 838 65.53 9.53 12.42
C GLN A 838 64.97 9.80 13.84
N VAL A 839 64.22 8.79 14.31
CA VAL A 839 63.90 8.35 15.70
C VAL A 839 62.94 9.28 16.49
N ASP A 840 61.92 8.82 17.23
CA ASP A 840 61.80 7.61 18.04
C ASP A 840 60.31 7.31 18.31
N LEU A 841 59.85 6.12 17.91
CA LEU A 841 58.65 5.48 18.46
C LEU A 841 59.11 4.69 19.69
N LYS A 842 58.68 5.07 20.89
CA LYS A 842 58.88 4.24 22.09
C LYS A 842 57.58 3.98 22.84
N ILE A 843 57.11 2.77 22.58
CA ILE A 843 56.56 1.84 23.56
C ILE A 843 57.66 1.50 24.58
N ALA A 844 57.29 1.34 25.85
CA ALA A 844 57.96 0.55 26.89
C ALA A 844 57.16 0.75 28.19
N ASP A 845 57.03 -0.14 29.15
CA ASP A 845 57.45 -1.51 29.44
C ASP A 845 56.81 -1.78 30.83
N ALA A 846 56.85 -2.91 31.54
CA ALA A 846 57.83 -3.99 31.64
C ALA A 846 57.17 -5.09 32.51
N ALA A 847 57.45 -6.37 32.25
CA ALA A 847 58.45 -7.20 32.96
C ALA A 847 57.74 -8.25 33.83
N LYS A 848 58.16 -9.51 33.97
CA LYS A 848 59.38 -10.30 33.69
C LYS A 848 58.95 -11.79 33.94
N THR A 849 59.55 -12.91 33.51
CA THR A 849 60.97 -13.34 33.47
C THR A 849 61.08 -14.80 32.94
N GLY A 850 62.28 -15.18 32.43
CA GLY A 850 62.89 -16.54 32.41
C GLY A 850 62.38 -17.52 31.33
N GLN A 851 63.06 -17.93 30.24
CA GLN A 851 64.38 -18.55 29.97
C GLN A 851 64.55 -20.05 30.34
N GLU A 852 64.99 -20.83 29.33
CA GLU A 852 65.76 -22.11 29.31
C GLU A 852 65.10 -23.48 29.01
N LYS A 853 65.32 -23.94 27.76
CA LYS A 853 65.99 -25.17 27.27
C LYS A 853 65.63 -26.60 27.79
N LYS A 854 65.51 -27.49 26.78
CA LYS A 854 66.08 -28.86 26.60
C LYS A 854 65.21 -30.13 26.79
N ASP A 855 65.30 -30.95 25.74
CA ASP A 855 65.44 -32.42 25.67
C ASP A 855 64.26 -33.39 25.92
N GLN A 856 63.90 -34.07 24.81
CA GLN A 856 63.91 -35.54 24.60
C GLN A 856 62.85 -36.49 25.20
N LYS A 857 62.54 -37.50 24.35
CA LYS A 857 61.94 -38.84 24.59
C LYS A 857 60.42 -38.85 24.84
N GLU A 858 59.63 -39.78 24.32
CA GLU A 858 59.87 -41.11 23.75
C GLU A 858 58.62 -41.55 22.95
N GLN A 859 58.85 -42.24 21.83
CA GLN A 859 57.93 -43.20 21.19
C GLN A 859 57.76 -44.45 22.12
N PRO A 860 57.03 -45.54 21.80
CA PRO A 860 56.11 -45.82 20.69
C PRO A 860 54.87 -46.72 21.04
N ASP A 861 54.15 -47.11 19.99
CA ASP A 861 53.65 -48.47 19.65
C ASP A 861 52.36 -49.10 20.24
N LYS A 862 51.48 -49.43 19.28
CA LYS A 862 50.81 -50.73 18.99
C LYS A 862 49.93 -51.43 20.04
N THR A 863 48.70 -51.74 19.63
CA THR A 863 48.12 -53.11 19.37
C THR A 863 46.59 -52.99 19.29
N GLN A 864 45.93 -53.30 18.17
CA GLN A 864 45.44 -54.60 17.65
C GLN A 864 44.37 -55.34 18.51
N ASN A 865 43.23 -55.61 17.84
CA ASN A 865 42.34 -56.80 17.87
C ASN A 865 41.85 -57.32 19.25
N GLY A 866 40.55 -57.47 19.52
CA GLY A 866 39.55 -58.31 18.83
C GLY A 866 38.97 -59.34 19.82
N PHE A 867 37.80 -59.93 19.50
CA PHE A 867 36.99 -60.95 20.25
C PHE A 867 35.91 -60.40 21.21
N LEU A 868 34.67 -60.91 21.36
CA LEU A 868 34.02 -62.20 21.01
C LEU A 868 32.47 -62.06 20.88
N LYS A 869 31.94 -62.81 19.91
CA LYS A 869 30.64 -63.48 19.69
C LYS A 869 29.52 -63.53 20.77
N LYS A 870 28.28 -63.50 20.21
CA LYS A 870 27.04 -64.30 20.49
C LYS A 870 26.33 -64.07 21.84
N ASP A 871 25.00 -63.88 21.89
CA ASP A 871 24.00 -64.92 21.65
C ASP A 871 22.64 -64.44 21.10
N THR A 872 21.98 -65.40 20.45
CA THR A 872 20.60 -65.48 19.95
C THR A 872 19.56 -65.59 21.07
N ALA A 873 18.38 -64.99 20.90
CA ALA A 873 17.08 -65.63 21.13
C ALA A 873 15.95 -64.76 20.56
N GLY A 874 15.21 -65.32 19.59
CA GLY A 874 13.93 -64.77 19.17
C GLY A 874 12.79 -65.31 20.01
N PHE A 875 11.67 -64.60 20.05
CA PHE A 875 10.36 -65.23 20.22
C PHE A 875 9.27 -64.50 19.42
N SER A 876 8.56 -65.35 18.68
CA SER A 876 7.34 -65.30 17.88
C SER A 876 6.43 -64.04 17.81
N ARG A 877 6.13 -63.75 16.54
CA ARG A 877 4.87 -63.35 15.89
C ARG A 877 3.52 -63.75 16.53
N ASN A 878 2.53 -62.97 16.06
CA ASN A 878 1.09 -63.23 15.82
C ASN A 878 0.12 -62.89 16.97
N THR A 879 -0.80 -61.95 16.73
CA THR A 879 -2.09 -62.22 16.06
C THR A 879 -2.74 -60.94 15.55
N GLN A 880 -3.33 -61.05 14.36
CA GLN A 880 -4.19 -60.09 13.67
C GLN A 880 -5.63 -60.13 14.23
N SER A 881 -6.27 -58.94 14.24
CA SER A 881 -7.68 -58.67 13.87
C SER A 881 -8.82 -59.08 14.83
N PRO A 882 -10.08 -58.57 14.66
CA PRO A 882 -10.54 -57.24 14.19
C PRO A 882 -11.79 -56.68 14.97
N VAL A 883 -12.39 -55.61 14.42
CA VAL A 883 -13.82 -55.20 14.40
C VAL A 883 -14.38 -54.19 15.44
N THR A 884 -14.89 -53.07 14.89
CA THR A 884 -16.06 -52.21 15.25
C THR A 884 -16.26 -51.68 16.66
N ALA A 885 -16.33 -50.35 16.79
CA ALA A 885 -17.58 -49.56 16.66
C ALA A 885 -17.23 -48.11 16.29
#